data_AF-A0A1Q3MPN0-F1
#
_entry.id   AF-A0A1Q3MPN0-F1
#
_cell.length_a   1.000
_cell.length_b   1.000
_cell.length_c   1.000
_cell.angle_alpha   90.00
_cell.angle_beta   90.00
_cell.angle_gamma   90.00
#
_symmetry.space_group_name_H-M   'P 1'
#
loop_
_entity.id
_entity.type
_entity.pdbx_description
1 polymer ?
#
loop_
_entity_poly.entity_id
_entity_poly.type
_entity_poly.pdbx_seq_one_letter_code
_entity_poly.pdbx_strand_id
1 'polypeptide(L)'
;MPRKKVTEVISAPTATPEPIAEKPKRTSRAKKPSATEPTAVVEAIAEPATKSARGGTTKQKSTSTVTAKTATTKKTTAKSPAKKATASADPILEVDAEPAAGKKSAVSKSATSPKTTAPKTTSPKPKPVRKSLPKVEAEPVATLEPSSTEGSNTSPSLEKKPARPSGSKSRAKKPAVSETKVDETGASMEDVVFEAGPDDLPVPIWRPVSKSPATAKPRIREKAKPSQTEKAEEAPASSTTDETDDGGKRGRRRRRRGKRQEGTEAAEETPVAAKEDAVDEDLSVEDAPAVSFRRKERKNIAPPPRPTISVPDQAPQVVLRNGVPTLVRDRRVYPPVMFFGGASDDRSTTTVLDELRMASEAGVHLHSYLVDFEVDESAVDANVQLAAYLLSKSVEIDKESQVLFRLVFKAPRGWQDRYPRARYLHEDGSLAEPSVCDDEFWTTAKKCLDAFVRKLRALSLSGHILGVHLDRGEWFIAEGWGYDTSEAAKIKFRDWARVRYLDDDVMLRASWFDGNVSFNDLTVPFYQPEGQDGDKFVRSSRKQRRYVDYHLFLSDATVQRIGELAYTAKEASEGWFLVGASYGYTFEWSHPGSGHLSLGKLLRTQEIDFVAGPPSYRTREPGGTAPFPGPIDSFALNGKLYISEEDFKTSLSGGREPDDFNPMIKTPQALESVHWRGAGAALAHGSGVSWMDLWGNGWLKTPSIWDRASKVSEGLLYRMGAGIGEPDVCVFIDERALAYLVDQNAFSLLVQNVRESVLRAGVNAGFYLLSDLAHREKFPEAKVYIFLNAWDIRPDTRAAIKSRLQRDGKVLFWLYSAGLFDAGRDSLERAREVTGIALKPQPFYSKSGTTILNRRHPLCEAFPDRSLVTGTKLEPSYFAIPEDALILGEYSQTGLPSFVVKEFTGEPEQRWTSIFLGEPQVNPSLVRAMAQMAGAHVWNFNEDLVHVRPPFLTVHCAGTGPRAIALPNKWVAYNLLTKQWVQTDSTNLRFTANDGTTHVFLVGGQEEVEQLLTLDHDDLLTMASLPPRQDNTLGTDANAFDIPIMKLNEWMEGGDADEVADEWFLRPHQIVEEPAKETGTEVERPGRRRRRNRRQSGDRKATQEEVKTTGEFSGSFEDDLGINVVFRKRD
;
A
#
# COMPACT_ATOMS: atom_id res chain seq x y z
N MET A 1 35.65 -52.67 -35.54
CA MET A 1 35.24 -54.09 -35.34
C MET A 1 36.18 -54.71 -34.31
N PRO A 2 35.85 -55.85 -33.66
CA PRO A 2 34.61 -56.65 -33.69
C PRO A 2 33.91 -56.77 -32.31
N ARG A 3 32.67 -57.26 -32.14
CA ARG A 3 31.47 -57.37 -33.01
C ARG A 3 30.25 -57.73 -32.11
N LYS A 4 29.20 -56.89 -32.09
CA LYS A 4 27.73 -57.25 -32.05
C LYS A 4 27.20 -58.03 -30.80
N LYS A 5 25.95 -57.88 -30.32
CA LYS A 5 24.73 -57.18 -30.81
C LYS A 5 23.64 -57.06 -29.71
N VAL A 6 22.63 -56.20 -29.93
CA VAL A 6 21.21 -56.29 -29.44
C VAL A 6 20.88 -55.93 -27.96
N THR A 7 20.56 -54.64 -27.77
CA THR A 7 19.33 -54.04 -27.15
C THR A 7 18.55 -54.72 -25.99
N GLU A 8 18.37 -53.94 -24.90
CA GLU A 8 17.09 -53.42 -24.30
C GLU A 8 15.93 -54.39 -23.89
N VAL A 9 15.11 -54.15 -22.85
CA VAL A 9 14.97 -53.01 -21.90
C VAL A 9 14.32 -53.44 -20.55
N ILE A 10 14.58 -52.68 -19.48
CA ILE A 10 13.88 -52.59 -18.16
C ILE A 10 13.46 -53.90 -17.43
N SER A 11 13.98 -54.09 -16.21
CA SER A 11 13.17 -54.56 -15.06
C SER A 11 13.81 -54.24 -13.70
N ALA A 12 12.95 -53.95 -12.72
CA ALA A 12 13.16 -54.19 -11.28
C ALA A 12 12.01 -55.11 -10.82
N PRO A 13 12.21 -56.05 -9.87
CA PRO A 13 12.03 -55.76 -8.44
C PRO A 13 13.24 -56.33 -7.60
N THR A 14 13.23 -56.91 -6.38
CA THR A 14 12.19 -57.52 -5.50
C THR A 14 12.70 -57.73 -4.05
N ALA A 15 11.76 -58.01 -3.14
CA ALA A 15 11.85 -58.89 -1.97
C ALA A 15 12.43 -58.39 -0.61
N THR A 16 11.53 -58.27 0.38
CA THR A 16 11.42 -59.00 1.68
C THR A 16 12.66 -59.73 2.27
N PRO A 17 12.80 -59.85 3.63
CA PRO A 17 11.75 -60.39 4.52
C PRO A 17 11.62 -59.86 5.99
N GLU A 18 10.69 -60.52 6.72
CA GLU A 18 10.33 -60.55 8.15
C GLU A 18 11.49 -61.00 9.12
N PRO A 19 11.37 -61.16 10.49
CA PRO A 19 10.15 -61.45 11.29
C PRO A 19 10.02 -61.07 12.82
N ILE A 20 8.83 -61.40 13.39
CA ILE A 20 8.55 -61.88 14.80
C ILE A 20 8.66 -60.90 16.01
N ALA A 21 7.87 -60.96 17.11
CA ALA A 21 6.47 -61.40 17.35
C ALA A 21 5.91 -61.04 18.78
N GLU A 22 4.58 -61.19 18.93
CA GLU A 22 3.80 -61.58 20.14
C GLU A 22 3.39 -60.63 21.31
N LYS A 23 2.63 -61.19 22.27
CA LYS A 23 1.53 -60.64 23.13
C LYS A 23 1.73 -61.12 24.62
N PRO A 24 0.82 -61.02 25.65
CA PRO A 24 -0.64 -60.74 25.65
C PRO A 24 -1.38 -60.08 26.88
N LYS A 25 -2.64 -59.63 26.64
CA LYS A 25 -3.82 -59.59 27.60
C LYS A 25 -3.74 -58.60 28.81
N ARG A 26 -4.81 -58.16 29.51
CA ARG A 26 -6.27 -58.51 29.57
C ARG A 26 -7.13 -57.37 30.23
N THR A 27 -8.45 -57.34 29.96
CA THR A 27 -9.59 -56.77 30.79
C THR A 27 -9.67 -55.27 31.17
N SER A 28 -10.83 -54.62 31.48
CA SER A 28 -12.24 -54.74 30.97
C SER A 28 -13.25 -53.73 31.61
N ARG A 29 -14.30 -53.34 30.85
CA ARG A 29 -15.73 -53.15 31.26
C ARG A 29 -16.24 -51.76 31.79
N ALA A 30 -17.54 -51.52 31.50
CA ALA A 30 -18.49 -50.49 32.00
C ALA A 30 -18.41 -49.08 31.36
N LYS A 31 -19.52 -48.36 31.08
CA LYS A 31 -20.98 -48.70 31.08
C LYS A 31 -21.75 -47.78 30.08
N LYS A 32 -22.87 -48.26 29.52
CA LYS A 32 -23.87 -47.51 28.70
C LYS A 32 -25.07 -47.06 29.60
N PRO A 33 -26.05 -46.21 29.20
CA PRO A 33 -26.77 -46.23 27.89
C PRO A 33 -27.10 -44.84 27.25
N SER A 34 -27.25 -44.76 25.91
CA SER A 34 -28.50 -44.46 25.14
C SER A 34 -29.05 -43.03 25.24
N ALA A 35 -29.40 -42.28 24.18
CA ALA A 35 -29.36 -42.46 22.70
C ALA A 35 -29.51 -41.04 22.05
N THR A 36 -29.68 -40.76 20.74
CA THR A 36 -30.06 -41.56 19.54
C THR A 36 -29.49 -40.94 18.25
N GLU A 37 -29.70 -41.62 17.12
CA GLU A 37 -29.34 -41.31 15.73
C GLU A 37 -30.46 -40.51 14.97
N PRO A 38 -30.28 -39.98 13.73
CA PRO A 38 -29.63 -40.62 12.58
C PRO A 38 -28.57 -39.84 11.76
N THR A 39 -27.46 -40.54 11.54
CA THR A 39 -26.74 -40.78 10.27
C THR A 39 -26.57 -39.67 9.21
N ALA A 40 -25.30 -39.36 8.91
CA ALA A 40 -24.80 -39.07 7.57
C ALA A 40 -23.82 -40.18 7.14
N VAL A 41 -23.66 -40.41 5.82
CA VAL A 41 -22.69 -41.37 5.26
C VAL A 41 -22.03 -40.74 4.02
N VAL A 42 -20.75 -41.05 3.81
CA VAL A 42 -19.84 -40.45 2.82
C VAL A 42 -19.09 -41.56 2.07
N GLU A 43 -18.65 -41.28 0.84
CA GLU A 43 -17.68 -42.09 0.05
C GLU A 43 -18.19 -43.49 -0.45
N ALA A 44 -17.57 -44.13 -1.47
CA ALA A 44 -16.33 -43.82 -2.19
C ALA A 44 -16.25 -44.40 -3.62
N ILE A 45 -15.44 -43.75 -4.47
CA ILE A 45 -14.47 -44.34 -5.44
C ILE A 45 -15.04 -45.08 -6.69
N ALA A 46 -14.17 -45.26 -7.69
CA ALA A 46 -14.49 -45.54 -9.10
C ALA A 46 -14.04 -46.92 -9.63
N GLU A 47 -14.40 -47.13 -10.90
CA GLU A 47 -13.90 -48.06 -11.94
C GLU A 47 -12.40 -48.50 -11.87
N PRO A 48 -11.97 -49.62 -12.54
CA PRO A 48 -12.41 -50.03 -13.88
C PRO A 48 -12.59 -51.55 -14.18
N ALA A 49 -12.95 -51.84 -15.44
CA ALA A 49 -13.39 -53.14 -15.95
C ALA A 49 -12.29 -54.03 -16.58
N THR A 50 -12.62 -55.27 -16.99
CA THR A 50 -12.61 -55.68 -18.42
C THR A 50 -13.09 -57.12 -18.72
N LYS A 51 -13.57 -57.32 -19.97
CA LYS A 51 -13.64 -58.57 -20.79
C LYS A 51 -14.56 -59.73 -20.36
N SER A 52 -15.54 -60.09 -21.23
CA SER A 52 -15.45 -61.28 -22.13
C SER A 52 -16.81 -61.87 -22.61
N ALA A 53 -17.16 -61.59 -23.88
CA ALA A 53 -17.72 -62.49 -24.91
C ALA A 53 -19.05 -63.32 -24.77
N ARG A 54 -19.88 -63.18 -25.83
CA ARG A 54 -20.79 -64.17 -26.50
C ARG A 54 -22.07 -64.67 -25.78
N GLY A 55 -23.18 -64.80 -26.55
CA GLY A 55 -24.43 -65.44 -26.04
C GLY A 55 -25.56 -65.78 -27.05
N GLY A 56 -25.99 -64.86 -27.93
CA GLY A 56 -27.15 -65.08 -28.84
C GLY A 56 -28.54 -64.99 -28.16
N THR A 57 -29.70 -65.19 -28.81
CA THR A 57 -29.98 -65.39 -30.25
C THR A 57 -31.48 -65.19 -30.62
N THR A 58 -31.81 -64.31 -31.59
CA THR A 58 -33.03 -64.35 -32.48
C THR A 58 -34.46 -64.24 -31.84
N LYS A 59 -35.56 -63.88 -32.54
CA LYS A 59 -35.87 -63.62 -33.97
C LYS A 59 -37.14 -62.71 -34.14
N GLN A 60 -37.22 -61.99 -35.28
CA GLN A 60 -38.38 -61.60 -36.14
C GLN A 60 -39.84 -61.66 -35.59
N LYS A 61 -40.82 -60.79 -35.98
CA LYS A 61 -41.16 -60.34 -37.36
C LYS A 61 -42.21 -59.18 -37.42
N SER A 62 -42.00 -58.22 -38.35
CA SER A 62 -42.91 -57.30 -39.11
C SER A 62 -44.35 -56.84 -38.68
N THR A 63 -44.71 -55.65 -39.25
CA THR A 63 -45.98 -55.21 -39.91
C THR A 63 -47.06 -54.32 -39.23
N SER A 64 -47.66 -53.46 -40.10
CA SER A 64 -49.02 -52.82 -40.11
C SER A 64 -49.40 -51.58 -39.24
N THR A 65 -49.39 -50.37 -39.85
CA THR A 65 -50.54 -49.51 -40.31
C THR A 65 -51.80 -49.31 -39.41
N VAL A 66 -52.62 -48.22 -39.45
CA VAL A 66 -52.85 -47.14 -40.47
C VAL A 66 -53.59 -45.88 -39.90
N THR A 67 -53.90 -44.90 -40.78
CA THR A 67 -54.86 -43.75 -40.68
C THR A 67 -54.52 -42.51 -39.81
N ALA A 68 -55.02 -41.29 -40.11
CA ALA A 68 -54.91 -40.46 -41.35
C ALA A 68 -55.71 -39.14 -41.22
N LYS A 69 -55.13 -37.99 -41.63
CA LYS A 69 -55.72 -37.06 -42.62
C LYS A 69 -54.79 -35.89 -43.03
N THR A 70 -54.62 -35.82 -44.35
CA THR A 70 -54.50 -34.67 -45.28
C THR A 70 -54.95 -33.29 -44.76
N ALA A 71 -54.49 -32.14 -45.31
CA ALA A 71 -53.63 -31.82 -46.47
C ALA A 71 -52.99 -30.40 -46.29
N THR A 72 -52.12 -29.81 -47.13
CA THR A 72 -51.50 -30.19 -48.43
C THR A 72 -50.16 -29.43 -48.61
N THR A 73 -49.32 -29.82 -49.58
CA THR A 73 -48.37 -28.91 -50.24
C THR A 73 -48.51 -29.00 -51.77
N LYS A 74 -48.20 -27.92 -52.51
CA LYS A 74 -47.95 -27.98 -53.96
C LYS A 74 -46.96 -26.90 -54.40
N LYS A 75 -45.88 -27.34 -55.06
CA LYS A 75 -45.04 -26.50 -55.92
C LYS A 75 -45.57 -26.54 -57.35
N THR A 76 -45.38 -25.46 -58.11
CA THR A 76 -45.18 -25.53 -59.57
C THR A 76 -44.27 -24.40 -60.03
N THR A 77 -43.57 -24.63 -61.15
CA THR A 77 -42.49 -23.78 -61.68
C THR A 77 -42.93 -22.88 -62.83
N ALA A 78 -42.35 -21.68 -62.93
CA ALA A 78 -42.33 -20.87 -64.16
C ALA A 78 -40.98 -20.14 -64.31
N LYS A 79 -40.72 -19.53 -65.49
CA LYS A 79 -39.42 -18.99 -65.91
C LYS A 79 -39.36 -17.45 -65.90
N SER A 80 -38.12 -16.94 -66.02
CA SER A 80 -37.63 -15.57 -66.31
C SER A 80 -38.38 -14.83 -67.46
N PRO A 81 -38.13 -13.52 -67.78
CA PRO A 81 -36.97 -12.70 -67.36
C PRO A 81 -37.16 -11.16 -67.15
N ALA A 82 -36.03 -10.48 -66.86
CA ALA A 82 -35.57 -9.19 -67.43
C ALA A 82 -35.90 -7.80 -66.82
N LYS A 83 -34.79 -7.05 -66.62
CA LYS A 83 -34.51 -5.64 -67.00
C LYS A 83 -35.07 -4.42 -66.21
N LYS A 84 -34.13 -3.46 -66.10
CA LYS A 84 -34.25 -1.98 -66.04
C LYS A 84 -34.61 -1.32 -64.71
N ALA A 85 -34.34 -0.01 -64.68
CA ALA A 85 -34.43 0.94 -63.58
C ALA A 85 -34.85 2.31 -64.14
N THR A 86 -35.42 3.18 -63.29
CA THR A 86 -35.49 4.66 -63.44
C THR A 86 -36.15 5.27 -62.19
N ALA A 87 -35.69 6.48 -61.78
CA ALA A 87 -36.48 7.70 -61.48
C ALA A 87 -37.71 7.66 -60.52
N SER A 88 -38.21 8.75 -59.91
CA SER A 88 -37.68 10.10 -59.55
C SER A 88 -38.79 10.92 -58.85
N ALA A 89 -38.41 12.07 -58.26
CA ALA A 89 -39.20 13.30 -58.13
C ALA A 89 -40.29 13.41 -57.03
N ASP A 90 -40.32 14.60 -56.45
CA ASP A 90 -41.35 15.19 -55.58
C ASP A 90 -42.56 15.69 -56.41
N PRO A 91 -43.54 16.36 -55.76
CA PRO A 91 -43.76 17.74 -56.18
C PRO A 91 -44.06 18.76 -55.06
N ILE A 92 -43.29 19.87 -55.09
CA ILE A 92 -43.73 21.28 -55.14
C ILE A 92 -44.87 21.74 -54.20
N LEU A 93 -44.56 22.72 -53.35
CA LEU A 93 -45.34 23.97 -53.22
C LEU A 93 -44.43 25.13 -52.76
N GLU A 94 -44.60 26.30 -53.36
CA GLU A 94 -43.87 27.56 -53.08
C GLU A 94 -44.75 28.51 -52.24
N VAL A 95 -44.14 29.39 -51.42
CA VAL A 95 -44.37 30.86 -51.41
C VAL A 95 -43.13 31.56 -50.78
N ASP A 96 -42.80 32.77 -51.23
CA ASP A 96 -41.70 33.63 -50.76
C ASP A 96 -41.91 34.28 -49.38
N ALA A 97 -40.80 34.73 -48.73
CA ALA A 97 -40.58 36.14 -48.33
C ALA A 97 -39.23 36.38 -47.61
N GLU A 98 -38.34 37.15 -48.24
CA GLU A 98 -37.23 37.92 -47.63
C GLU A 98 -37.69 39.40 -47.43
N PRO A 99 -36.89 40.37 -46.92
CA PRO A 99 -35.71 40.34 -46.04
C PRO A 99 -35.75 41.43 -44.91
N ALA A 100 -34.56 41.70 -44.30
CA ALA A 100 -34.03 43.01 -43.84
C ALA A 100 -33.90 43.27 -42.31
N ALA A 101 -32.97 44.13 -41.82
CA ALA A 101 -31.63 44.56 -42.28
C ALA A 101 -30.94 45.47 -41.23
N GLY A 102 -29.60 45.42 -41.09
CA GLY A 102 -28.80 46.40 -40.32
C GLY A 102 -27.54 45.78 -39.68
N LYS A 103 -26.34 45.84 -40.27
CA LYS A 103 -25.37 46.97 -40.40
C LYS A 103 -24.78 47.41 -39.04
N LYS A 104 -23.49 47.73 -38.88
CA LYS A 104 -22.21 47.68 -39.66
C LYS A 104 -21.07 47.90 -38.60
N SER A 105 -19.75 47.82 -38.77
CA SER A 105 -18.70 47.99 -39.82
C SER A 105 -17.34 47.72 -39.13
N ALA A 106 -16.13 47.66 -39.71
CA ALA A 106 -15.49 47.43 -41.02
C ALA A 106 -13.96 47.25 -40.71
N VAL A 107 -12.98 46.89 -41.56
CA VAL A 107 -12.51 47.36 -42.89
C VAL A 107 -11.55 46.26 -43.42
N SER A 108 -11.79 45.64 -44.59
CA SER A 108 -11.00 45.79 -45.87
C SER A 108 -9.47 45.54 -45.74
N LYS A 109 -8.77 44.76 -46.58
CA LYS A 109 -8.89 44.30 -48.00
C LYS A 109 -7.76 43.22 -48.23
N SER A 110 -7.44 42.57 -49.37
CA SER A 110 -7.93 42.34 -50.76
C SER A 110 -6.96 41.33 -51.45
N ALA A 111 -7.21 40.60 -52.54
CA ALA A 111 -8.39 40.16 -53.31
C ALA A 111 -7.90 39.26 -54.49
N THR A 112 -8.72 39.07 -55.54
CA THR A 112 -8.44 38.48 -56.89
C THR A 112 -8.50 36.95 -57.05
N SER A 113 -9.43 36.51 -57.91
CA SER A 113 -9.53 35.17 -58.54
C SER A 113 -9.26 35.34 -60.08
N PRO A 114 -9.63 34.50 -61.10
CA PRO A 114 -10.69 33.46 -61.14
C PRO A 114 -10.49 32.21 -62.07
N LYS A 115 -11.47 31.27 -62.05
CA LYS A 115 -11.81 30.24 -63.10
C LYS A 115 -10.74 29.15 -63.37
N THR A 116 -11.01 27.89 -63.77
CA THR A 116 -12.19 26.97 -63.88
C THR A 116 -11.60 25.52 -63.90
N THR A 117 -12.26 24.35 -64.05
CA THR A 117 -13.54 23.93 -64.69
C THR A 117 -13.98 22.54 -64.15
N ALA A 118 -15.14 22.02 -64.56
CA ALA A 118 -15.64 20.64 -64.29
C ALA A 118 -16.35 20.10 -65.57
N PRO A 119 -17.12 18.98 -65.57
CA PRO A 119 -17.22 17.80 -64.68
C PRO A 119 -17.20 16.43 -65.45
N LYS A 120 -17.26 15.28 -64.74
CA LYS A 120 -18.17 14.13 -65.07
C LYS A 120 -18.12 12.97 -64.06
N THR A 121 -19.14 12.11 -64.13
CA THR A 121 -19.53 11.07 -63.14
C THR A 121 -19.58 9.66 -63.72
N THR A 122 -19.32 8.62 -62.90
CA THR A 122 -20.04 7.31 -62.97
C THR A 122 -19.77 6.42 -61.73
N SER A 123 -20.72 5.53 -61.42
CA SER A 123 -20.66 4.43 -60.42
C SER A 123 -21.80 3.42 -60.75
N PRO A 124 -22.04 2.31 -60.01
CA PRO A 124 -21.18 1.44 -59.19
C PRO A 124 -21.32 -0.06 -59.57
N LYS A 125 -20.63 -1.01 -58.87
CA LYS A 125 -21.15 -2.38 -58.55
C LYS A 125 -20.23 -3.19 -57.59
N PRO A 126 -20.71 -4.26 -56.91
CA PRO A 126 -20.01 -4.92 -55.78
C PRO A 126 -19.49 -6.36 -56.02
N LYS A 127 -18.74 -6.86 -55.01
CA LYS A 127 -18.28 -8.23 -54.63
C LYS A 127 -18.84 -9.46 -55.39
N PRO A 128 -18.03 -10.52 -55.57
CA PRO A 128 -18.23 -11.73 -54.73
C PRO A 128 -17.01 -12.61 -54.35
N VAL A 129 -17.04 -13.05 -53.08
CA VAL A 129 -16.58 -14.31 -52.43
C VAL A 129 -15.99 -15.47 -53.28
N ARG A 130 -14.86 -16.08 -52.81
CA ARG A 130 -14.48 -17.54 -52.71
C ARG A 130 -12.93 -17.72 -52.62
N LYS A 131 -12.31 -18.76 -52.02
CA LYS A 131 -12.72 -19.88 -51.12
C LYS A 131 -11.50 -20.55 -50.41
N SER A 132 -11.77 -21.27 -49.32
CA SER A 132 -11.06 -22.41 -48.67
C SER A 132 -9.78 -23.07 -49.28
N LEU A 133 -8.78 -23.36 -48.40
CA LEU A 133 -8.14 -24.66 -48.01
C LEU A 133 -8.11 -25.87 -49.00
N PRO A 134 -7.16 -26.86 -48.92
CA PRO A 134 -6.14 -27.16 -47.87
C PRO A 134 -4.73 -27.64 -48.38
N LYS A 135 -3.88 -28.16 -47.46
CA LYS A 135 -2.84 -29.23 -47.54
C LYS A 135 -2.06 -29.52 -48.84
N VAL A 136 -0.73 -29.77 -48.70
CA VAL A 136 -0.05 -31.08 -48.94
C VAL A 136 1.42 -31.03 -48.45
N GLU A 137 2.06 -32.20 -48.26
CA GLU A 137 3.41 -32.42 -47.70
C GLU A 137 4.45 -32.80 -48.79
N ALA A 138 5.73 -32.91 -48.38
CA ALA A 138 6.85 -33.66 -49.00
C ALA A 138 7.90 -32.94 -49.90
N GLU A 139 9.13 -33.50 -49.84
CA GLU A 139 10.42 -33.09 -50.43
C GLU A 139 10.65 -33.76 -51.83
N PRO A 140 11.86 -34.08 -52.42
CA PRO A 140 13.24 -34.27 -51.86
C PRO A 140 14.46 -33.84 -52.76
N VAL A 141 15.65 -34.34 -52.40
CA VAL A 141 16.95 -34.43 -53.14
C VAL A 141 17.86 -33.19 -53.05
N ALA A 142 18.90 -33.12 -52.18
CA ALA A 142 20.18 -33.87 -52.08
C ALA A 142 21.27 -33.42 -53.09
N THR A 143 22.57 -33.30 -52.74
CA THR A 143 23.49 -34.46 -52.65
C THR A 143 24.85 -34.24 -51.92
N LEU A 144 25.42 -35.37 -51.45
CA LEU A 144 26.85 -35.76 -51.31
C LEU A 144 27.69 -35.44 -50.04
N GLU A 145 28.37 -36.51 -49.62
CA GLU A 145 29.42 -36.74 -48.61
C GLU A 145 30.57 -37.53 -49.33
N PRO A 146 31.62 -38.17 -48.74
CA PRO A 146 32.07 -38.29 -47.33
C PRO A 146 33.59 -38.07 -47.07
N SER A 147 34.07 -38.13 -45.80
CA SER A 147 34.99 -39.20 -45.29
C SER A 147 35.81 -38.89 -43.99
N SER A 148 35.40 -39.55 -42.89
CA SER A 148 36.19 -40.31 -41.88
C SER A 148 37.39 -39.79 -41.04
N THR A 149 37.37 -40.28 -39.78
CA THR A 149 38.46 -40.78 -38.87
C THR A 149 39.20 -39.91 -37.83
N GLU A 150 38.88 -40.20 -36.56
CA GLU A 150 39.74 -40.51 -35.38
C GLU A 150 41.23 -40.08 -35.31
N GLY A 151 41.65 -39.56 -34.14
CA GLY A 151 43.06 -39.42 -33.74
C GLY A 151 43.22 -38.88 -32.31
N SER A 152 44.29 -39.25 -31.57
CA SER A 152 44.44 -38.91 -30.13
C SER A 152 45.89 -38.67 -29.66
N ASN A 153 46.00 -37.94 -28.53
CA ASN A 153 47.05 -37.99 -27.50
C ASN A 153 48.45 -37.35 -27.69
N THR A 154 48.84 -36.64 -26.61
CA THR A 154 50.18 -36.53 -25.95
C THR A 154 51.32 -35.65 -26.52
N SER A 155 51.95 -34.93 -25.57
CA SER A 155 53.19 -34.12 -25.64
C SER A 155 54.48 -34.99 -25.59
N PRO A 156 55.74 -34.48 -25.71
CA PRO A 156 56.37 -33.56 -24.70
C PRO A 156 57.55 -32.63 -25.15
N SER A 157 58.00 -31.72 -24.24
CA SER A 157 59.40 -31.28 -23.88
C SER A 157 60.54 -31.11 -24.93
N LEU A 158 61.55 -30.20 -24.83
CA LEU A 158 62.00 -29.19 -23.84
C LEU A 158 63.14 -28.29 -24.42
N GLU A 159 63.71 -27.38 -23.59
CA GLU A 159 65.00 -26.63 -23.75
C GLU A 159 65.01 -25.37 -24.69
N LYS A 160 65.79 -24.28 -24.48
CA LYS A 160 66.68 -23.80 -23.38
C LYS A 160 66.84 -22.23 -23.38
N LYS A 161 67.49 -21.68 -22.34
CA LYS A 161 67.79 -20.23 -22.04
C LYS A 161 69.08 -19.71 -22.75
N PRO A 162 69.46 -18.38 -22.84
CA PRO A 162 69.62 -17.47 -21.67
C PRO A 162 69.55 -15.89 -21.80
N ALA A 163 69.42 -15.25 -20.63
CA ALA A 163 69.94 -13.96 -20.07
C ALA A 163 70.24 -12.64 -20.86
N ARG A 164 69.60 -11.55 -20.39
CA ARG A 164 70.09 -10.19 -19.94
C ARG A 164 71.35 -9.51 -20.54
N PRO A 165 71.33 -8.16 -20.67
CA PRO A 165 72.05 -7.30 -19.69
C PRO A 165 71.26 -6.03 -19.24
N SER A 166 71.91 -5.06 -18.59
CA SER A 166 71.31 -3.85 -17.98
C SER A 166 72.28 -2.67 -17.74
N GLY A 167 71.77 -1.42 -17.73
CA GLY A 167 72.21 -0.40 -16.74
C GLY A 167 72.81 0.98 -17.14
N SER A 168 72.05 2.04 -16.81
CA SER A 168 72.48 3.20 -15.96
C SER A 168 73.08 4.52 -16.54
N LYS A 169 72.79 5.62 -15.79
CA LYS A 169 73.45 6.96 -15.68
C LYS A 169 73.26 8.01 -16.83
N SER A 170 73.30 9.34 -16.60
CA SER A 170 73.03 10.18 -15.40
C SER A 170 73.09 11.73 -15.65
N ARG A 171 72.20 12.50 -14.97
CA ARG A 171 72.45 13.82 -14.29
C ARG A 171 72.56 15.17 -15.08
N ALA A 172 72.10 16.25 -14.40
CA ALA A 172 72.24 17.72 -14.62
C ALA A 172 71.07 18.42 -15.37
N LYS A 173 70.64 19.67 -15.06
CA LYS A 173 71.11 20.72 -14.09
C LYS A 173 69.94 21.69 -13.67
N LYS A 174 70.04 22.40 -12.53
CA LYS A 174 69.13 23.52 -12.08
C LYS A 174 69.56 24.89 -12.65
N PRO A 175 68.74 25.97 -12.64
CA PRO A 175 68.38 26.84 -11.47
C PRO A 175 66.86 26.77 -11.09
N ALA A 176 66.29 27.18 -9.94
CA ALA A 176 66.51 28.25 -8.93
C ALA A 176 65.89 29.62 -9.32
N VAL A 177 65.27 30.44 -8.44
CA VAL A 177 64.86 30.34 -7.00
C VAL A 177 63.83 31.44 -6.67
N SER A 178 62.90 31.22 -5.73
CA SER A 178 62.43 32.22 -4.73
C SER A 178 61.44 31.58 -3.74
N GLU A 179 61.47 32.00 -2.48
CA GLU A 179 60.70 31.43 -1.37
C GLU A 179 59.69 32.44 -0.82
N THR A 180 58.60 31.96 -0.21
CA THR A 180 58.18 32.47 1.10
C THR A 180 57.35 31.40 1.82
N LYS A 181 57.59 31.21 3.12
CA LYS A 181 56.95 30.21 4.00
C LYS A 181 56.52 30.92 5.27
N VAL A 182 55.28 30.67 5.73
CA VAL A 182 54.84 30.95 7.11
C VAL A 182 54.00 29.77 7.57
N ASP A 183 54.25 29.35 8.80
CA ASP A 183 53.84 28.10 9.45
C ASP A 183 52.75 28.40 10.50
N GLU A 184 51.98 27.47 11.10
CA GLU A 184 51.72 26.03 10.91
C GLU A 184 50.44 25.66 11.72
N THR A 185 50.20 24.37 12.00
CA THR A 185 49.34 23.81 13.07
C THR A 185 47.87 23.49 12.78
N GLY A 186 47.64 22.75 11.69
CA GLY A 186 46.57 21.74 11.66
C GLY A 186 47.13 20.35 11.98
N ALA A 187 46.54 19.61 12.92
CA ALA A 187 46.94 18.24 13.22
C ALA A 187 46.21 17.26 12.28
N SER A 188 46.94 16.63 11.37
CA SER A 188 46.40 15.68 10.38
C SER A 188 46.13 14.31 10.99
N MET A 189 44.99 13.70 10.64
CA MET A 189 44.86 12.24 10.66
C MET A 189 45.72 11.64 9.53
N GLU A 190 46.11 10.37 9.65
CA GLU A 190 46.93 9.68 8.65
C GLU A 190 46.06 9.19 7.49
N ASP A 191 46.22 9.78 6.30
CA ASP A 191 45.53 9.35 5.08
C ASP A 191 46.07 7.99 4.59
N VAL A 192 45.32 6.92 4.88
CA VAL A 192 45.53 5.61 4.24
C VAL A 192 44.94 5.63 2.83
N VAL A 193 45.74 6.11 1.88
CA VAL A 193 45.36 6.12 0.45
C VAL A 193 45.20 4.69 -0.06
N PHE A 194 43.97 4.32 -0.42
CA PHE A 194 43.63 2.98 -0.91
C PHE A 194 43.93 2.84 -2.41
N GLU A 195 45.21 2.86 -2.78
CA GLU A 195 45.66 2.54 -4.15
C GLU A 195 45.50 1.03 -4.45
N ALA A 196 44.25 0.61 -4.71
CA ALA A 196 43.94 -0.72 -5.24
C ALA A 196 43.38 -0.58 -6.66
N GLY A 197 44.05 -1.18 -7.64
CA GLY A 197 43.50 -1.35 -8.99
C GLY A 197 42.35 -2.37 -9.00
N PRO A 198 41.57 -2.48 -10.10
CA PRO A 198 40.55 -3.51 -10.25
C PRO A 198 41.07 -4.94 -10.06
N ASP A 199 42.35 -5.17 -10.38
CA ASP A 199 43.05 -6.45 -10.23
C ASP A 199 43.65 -6.69 -8.83
N ASP A 200 43.75 -5.65 -7.98
CA ASP A 200 44.29 -5.74 -6.61
C ASP A 200 43.22 -5.99 -5.54
N LEU A 201 41.93 -5.89 -5.90
CA LEU A 201 40.83 -6.22 -5.01
C LEU A 201 40.83 -7.74 -4.71
N PRO A 202 41.03 -8.17 -3.45
CA PRO A 202 41.02 -9.59 -3.13
C PRO A 202 39.63 -10.16 -3.40
N VAL A 203 39.56 -11.27 -4.15
CA VAL A 203 38.31 -12.01 -4.36
C VAL A 203 37.69 -12.30 -2.99
N PRO A 204 36.43 -11.90 -2.72
CA PRO A 204 35.82 -12.09 -1.42
C PRO A 204 35.79 -13.58 -1.10
N ILE A 205 36.49 -13.98 -0.03
CA ILE A 205 36.54 -15.39 0.39
C ILE A 205 35.20 -15.71 1.02
N TRP A 206 34.25 -16.20 0.21
CA TRP A 206 32.95 -16.69 0.63
C TRP A 206 33.12 -17.81 1.66
N ARG A 207 33.13 -17.44 2.94
CA ARG A 207 33.14 -18.40 4.04
C ARG A 207 31.75 -19.02 4.09
N PRO A 208 31.57 -20.32 3.80
CA PRO A 208 30.25 -20.92 3.83
C PRO A 208 29.71 -20.83 5.25
N VAL A 209 28.67 -20.01 5.46
CA VAL A 209 27.95 -19.96 6.72
C VAL A 209 27.39 -21.36 6.97
N SER A 210 27.94 -22.04 7.97
CA SER A 210 27.62 -23.43 8.24
C SER A 210 26.12 -23.55 8.55
N LYS A 211 25.35 -24.11 7.61
CA LYS A 211 23.92 -24.45 7.78
C LYS A 211 23.80 -25.62 8.77
N SER A 212 24.03 -25.34 10.06
CA SER A 212 23.79 -26.25 11.16
C SER A 212 22.30 -26.61 11.17
N PRO A 213 21.93 -27.90 11.06
CA PRO A 213 20.53 -28.28 10.88
C PRO A 213 19.72 -28.07 12.17
N ALA A 214 18.75 -27.16 12.12
CA ALA A 214 17.77 -26.93 13.18
C ALA A 214 16.72 -28.06 13.27
N THR A 215 17.17 -29.30 13.51
CA THR A 215 16.31 -30.50 13.59
C THR A 215 16.64 -31.39 14.79
N ALA A 216 16.82 -30.77 15.97
CA ALA A 216 16.83 -31.46 17.25
C ALA A 216 15.43 -31.98 17.61
N LYS A 217 15.00 -33.10 17.01
CA LYS A 217 13.75 -33.79 17.40
C LYS A 217 13.80 -34.13 18.90
N PRO A 218 12.80 -33.76 19.71
CA PRO A 218 12.81 -34.03 21.14
C PRO A 218 12.80 -35.54 21.40
N ARG A 219 13.81 -36.04 22.11
CA ARG A 219 13.83 -37.42 22.59
C ARG A 219 12.77 -37.59 23.68
N ILE A 220 11.64 -38.18 23.32
CA ILE A 220 10.74 -38.79 24.31
C ILE A 220 11.56 -39.83 25.08
N ARG A 221 11.69 -39.64 26.39
CA ARG A 221 12.27 -40.62 27.30
C ARG A 221 11.27 -40.86 28.42
N GLU A 222 10.69 -42.06 28.42
CA GLU A 222 9.65 -42.44 29.38
C GLU A 222 10.18 -42.49 30.82
N LYS A 223 9.26 -42.32 31.78
CA LYS A 223 9.57 -42.35 33.21
C LYS A 223 9.82 -43.79 33.69
N ALA A 224 11.08 -44.15 33.91
CA ALA A 224 11.43 -45.32 34.73
C ALA A 224 11.41 -44.95 36.22
N LYS A 225 10.96 -45.87 37.08
CA LYS A 225 10.84 -45.66 38.53
C LYS A 225 12.21 -45.76 39.23
N PRO A 226 12.49 -44.99 40.28
CA PRO A 226 13.56 -45.33 41.22
C PRO A 226 13.15 -46.52 42.09
N SER A 227 14.12 -47.34 42.48
CA SER A 227 13.97 -48.42 43.45
C SER A 227 14.88 -48.23 44.65
N GLN A 228 14.42 -48.75 45.79
CA GLN A 228 15.06 -48.94 47.09
C GLN A 228 16.51 -49.50 47.01
N THR A 229 17.38 -49.35 48.03
CA THR A 229 17.25 -48.72 49.39
C THR A 229 18.57 -47.95 49.72
N GLU A 230 19.00 -47.53 50.93
CA GLU A 230 18.65 -47.86 52.33
C GLU A 230 18.63 -46.61 53.25
N LYS A 231 19.76 -46.26 53.89
CA LYS A 231 19.87 -45.38 55.08
C LYS A 231 21.23 -44.64 55.09
N ALA A 232 21.50 -43.64 55.93
CA ALA A 232 20.84 -43.33 57.21
C ALA A 232 20.65 -41.83 57.51
N GLU A 233 19.66 -41.58 58.36
CA GLU A 233 19.57 -40.67 59.53
C GLU A 233 20.36 -39.33 59.52
N GLU A 234 19.82 -38.22 60.03
CA GLU A 234 18.69 -38.07 60.99
C GLU A 234 17.77 -36.88 60.63
N ALA A 235 16.66 -36.72 61.35
CA ALA A 235 15.57 -35.75 61.09
C ALA A 235 14.90 -35.36 62.46
N PRO A 236 13.70 -34.74 62.57
CA PRO A 236 12.80 -34.11 61.58
C PRO A 236 12.25 -32.74 62.07
N ALA A 237 11.09 -32.33 61.54
CA ALA A 237 9.90 -31.85 62.31
C ALA A 237 9.25 -30.50 61.86
N SER A 238 8.35 -30.63 60.89
CA SER A 238 6.93 -30.18 60.93
C SER A 238 6.51 -28.79 61.44
N SER A 239 5.70 -28.16 60.58
CA SER A 239 4.63 -27.19 60.86
C SER A 239 3.64 -27.55 61.98
N THR A 240 3.22 -26.55 62.78
CA THR A 240 1.98 -26.42 63.60
C THR A 240 2.04 -25.06 64.33
N THR A 241 0.99 -24.36 64.76
CA THR A 241 -0.43 -24.20 64.32
C THR A 241 -1.02 -22.91 64.95
N ASP A 242 -2.22 -22.51 64.51
CA ASP A 242 -3.32 -21.91 65.29
C ASP A 242 -3.24 -20.54 66.02
N GLU A 243 -4.22 -19.70 65.63
CA GLU A 243 -5.25 -19.06 66.48
C GLU A 243 -5.18 -17.65 67.12
N THR A 244 -6.38 -17.02 67.07
CA THR A 244 -7.05 -16.04 67.95
C THR A 244 -6.54 -14.59 68.21
N ASP A 245 -7.18 -13.65 67.49
CA ASP A 245 -8.25 -12.75 67.99
C ASP A 245 -7.98 -11.48 68.87
N ASP A 246 -8.87 -10.48 68.67
CA ASP A 246 -9.19 -9.24 69.42
C ASP A 246 -8.06 -8.21 69.74
N GLY A 247 -8.43 -7.06 70.35
CA GLY A 247 -7.51 -6.31 71.24
C GLY A 247 -7.26 -4.82 70.97
N GLY A 248 -8.24 -4.04 70.50
CA GLY A 248 -8.02 -2.66 70.01
C GLY A 248 -7.49 -1.56 70.98
N LYS A 249 -7.23 -0.39 70.36
CA LYS A 249 -7.13 1.00 70.92
C LYS A 249 -5.79 1.54 71.49
N ARG A 250 -5.29 2.57 70.80
CA ARG A 250 -4.78 3.88 71.30
C ARG A 250 -3.60 3.92 72.31
N GLY A 251 -2.44 4.42 71.89
CA GLY A 251 -1.37 4.89 72.81
C GLY A 251 -0.37 5.90 72.23
N ARG A 252 -0.49 7.19 72.58
CA ARG A 252 0.59 8.21 72.42
C ARG A 252 1.78 7.82 73.35
N ARG A 253 3.06 8.21 73.18
CA ARG A 253 3.58 9.58 72.97
C ARG A 253 5.15 9.64 72.93
N ARG A 254 5.73 10.55 72.12
CA ARG A 254 6.95 11.40 72.37
C ARG A 254 8.41 10.84 72.44
N ARG A 255 9.28 11.57 71.69
CA ARG A 255 10.69 11.99 71.97
C ARG A 255 11.83 10.95 71.85
N ARG A 256 13.13 11.33 71.70
CA ARG A 256 13.87 12.46 71.04
C ARG A 256 15.40 12.28 71.32
N ARG A 257 16.29 12.78 70.43
CA ARG A 257 17.79 12.74 70.48
C ARG A 257 18.38 11.37 70.15
N GLY A 258 19.61 11.24 69.66
CA GLY A 258 20.63 12.22 69.19
C GLY A 258 21.86 11.46 68.64
N LYS A 259 22.53 11.86 67.55
CA LYS A 259 23.34 13.07 67.24
C LYS A 259 24.83 12.93 67.60
N ARG A 260 25.68 12.72 66.58
CA ARG A 260 27.04 13.29 66.30
C ARG A 260 27.43 12.84 64.86
N GLN A 261 28.06 13.61 63.95
CA GLN A 261 29.26 14.48 63.98
C GLN A 261 30.59 13.68 64.06
N GLU A 262 31.70 14.03 63.39
CA GLU A 262 32.10 15.20 62.55
C GLU A 262 33.27 14.77 61.61
N GLY A 263 33.83 15.56 60.67
CA GLY A 263 33.71 16.98 60.29
C GLY A 263 34.25 17.25 58.85
N THR A 264 34.02 18.44 58.26
CA THR A 264 34.99 19.56 58.04
C THR A 264 36.01 19.32 56.89
N GLU A 265 36.35 20.25 55.99
CA GLU A 265 36.31 21.75 55.91
C GLU A 265 35.56 22.18 54.61
N ALA A 266 34.81 23.30 54.45
CA ALA A 266 35.00 24.75 54.68
C ALA A 266 35.85 25.48 53.60
N ALA A 267 35.63 26.76 53.24
CA ALA A 267 34.44 27.65 53.18
C ALA A 267 34.82 29.01 52.54
N GLU A 268 33.90 29.74 51.89
CA GLU A 268 33.90 31.22 51.87
C GLU A 268 32.52 31.80 51.50
N GLU A 269 32.26 33.07 51.86
CA GLU A 269 30.90 33.64 51.96
C GLU A 269 30.77 35.09 51.41
N THR A 270 29.51 35.56 51.33
CA THR A 270 28.96 36.91 51.63
C THR A 270 28.40 37.74 50.44
N PRO A 271 27.49 38.71 50.69
CA PRO A 271 26.23 38.55 51.44
C PRO A 271 25.01 39.28 50.81
N VAL A 272 23.89 39.22 51.54
CA VAL A 272 22.58 39.87 51.31
C VAL A 272 22.63 41.41 51.31
N ALA A 273 21.71 42.04 50.57
CA ALA A 273 21.17 43.36 50.92
C ALA A 273 19.62 43.34 50.90
N ALA A 274 19.00 43.92 51.92
CA ALA A 274 17.55 44.08 52.06
C ALA A 274 17.25 45.46 52.69
N LYS A 275 16.02 45.98 52.51
CA LYS A 275 15.51 47.15 53.23
C LYS A 275 13.99 47.12 53.36
N GLU A 276 13.48 47.84 54.35
CA GLU A 276 12.11 47.80 54.87
C GLU A 276 11.38 49.15 54.64
N ASP A 277 10.29 49.38 55.37
CA ASP A 277 9.48 50.63 55.49
C ASP A 277 8.54 51.00 54.31
N ALA A 278 7.32 51.54 54.52
CA ALA A 278 6.44 51.54 55.71
C ALA A 278 4.96 51.86 55.35
N VAL A 279 4.06 51.41 56.24
CA VAL A 279 2.66 51.79 56.57
C VAL A 279 1.99 52.98 55.83
N ASP A 280 0.77 52.76 55.30
CA ASP A 280 -0.47 53.48 55.69
C ASP A 280 -1.76 52.78 55.19
N GLU A 281 -2.92 53.13 55.75
CA GLU A 281 -4.25 52.55 55.44
C GLU A 281 -5.10 53.46 54.53
N ASP A 282 -5.83 52.92 53.52
CA ASP A 282 -7.31 52.96 53.52
C ASP A 282 -8.00 52.10 52.41
N LEU A 283 -9.29 51.82 52.66
CA LEU A 283 -10.37 51.20 51.88
C LEU A 283 -10.32 51.13 50.33
N SER A 284 -10.36 49.90 49.78
CA SER A 284 -11.42 49.48 48.82
C SER A 284 -11.53 47.94 48.74
N VAL A 285 -12.64 47.41 48.20
CA VAL A 285 -12.82 45.97 47.93
C VAL A 285 -12.89 45.75 46.42
N GLU A 286 -11.78 45.30 45.83
CA GLU A 286 -11.69 44.88 44.43
C GLU A 286 -11.29 43.40 44.32
N ASP A 287 -11.38 42.84 43.12
CA ASP A 287 -11.46 41.40 42.88
C ASP A 287 -10.24 40.60 43.36
N ALA A 288 -10.53 39.47 44.02
CA ALA A 288 -9.52 38.47 44.34
C ALA A 288 -9.00 37.84 43.02
N PRO A 289 -7.71 38.03 42.68
CA PRO A 289 -7.20 37.62 41.38
C PRO A 289 -7.26 36.10 41.22
N ALA A 290 -7.74 35.65 40.05
CA ALA A 290 -7.67 34.24 39.69
C ALA A 290 -6.21 33.76 39.81
N VAL A 291 -5.98 32.72 40.60
CA VAL A 291 -4.63 32.16 40.82
C VAL A 291 -4.18 31.46 39.53
N SER A 292 -3.66 32.24 38.59
CA SER A 292 -3.07 31.72 37.37
C SER A 292 -1.85 30.90 37.76
N PHE A 293 -1.96 29.58 37.66
CA PHE A 293 -0.79 28.72 37.59
C PHE A 293 -0.05 29.05 36.29
N ARG A 294 0.81 30.08 36.32
CA ARG A 294 1.83 30.34 35.30
C ARG A 294 2.86 29.21 35.35
N ARG A 295 2.43 28.04 34.86
CA ARG A 295 3.30 26.94 34.43
C ARG A 295 4.38 27.57 33.58
N LYS A 296 5.64 27.42 33.96
CA LYS A 296 6.74 27.85 33.10
C LYS A 296 6.59 27.09 31.79
N GLU A 297 6.26 27.81 30.72
CA GLU A 297 6.36 27.27 29.37
C GLU A 297 7.84 26.93 29.13
N ARG A 298 8.18 25.65 29.35
CA ARG A 298 9.29 25.05 28.63
C ARG A 298 8.89 25.11 27.17
N LYS A 299 9.37 26.14 26.47
CA LYS A 299 9.38 26.11 25.01
C LYS A 299 10.04 24.80 24.62
N ASN A 300 9.30 23.93 23.92
CA ASN A 300 9.93 22.86 23.16
C ASN A 300 10.76 23.56 22.10
N ILE A 301 12.03 23.80 22.42
CA ILE A 301 13.05 24.17 21.45
C ILE A 301 13.18 22.93 20.58
N ALA A 302 12.51 22.93 19.44
CA ALA A 302 12.70 21.90 18.43
C ALA A 302 14.21 21.79 18.16
N PRO A 303 14.76 20.57 18.00
CA PRO A 303 16.16 20.42 17.63
C PRO A 303 16.42 21.26 16.37
N PRO A 304 17.55 21.99 16.30
CA PRO A 304 17.81 22.88 15.17
C PRO A 304 17.69 22.09 13.86
N PRO A 305 17.07 22.66 12.81
CA PRO A 305 16.89 21.96 11.55
C PRO A 305 18.26 21.50 11.05
N ARG A 306 18.34 20.22 10.63
CA ARG A 306 19.59 19.67 10.09
C ARG A 306 20.01 20.51 8.88
N PRO A 307 21.32 20.80 8.71
CA PRO A 307 21.76 21.56 7.55
C PRO A 307 21.45 20.77 6.28
N THR A 308 20.80 21.41 5.32
CA THR A 308 20.48 20.79 4.04
C THR A 308 21.77 20.38 3.32
N ILE A 309 21.88 19.09 3.01
CA ILE A 309 23.00 18.54 2.26
C ILE A 309 22.85 18.95 0.79
N SER A 310 23.83 19.65 0.26
CA SER A 310 23.84 20.04 -1.16
C SER A 310 24.09 18.82 -2.04
N VAL A 311 23.29 18.66 -3.09
CA VAL A 311 23.48 17.62 -4.13
C VAL A 311 24.15 18.28 -5.34
N PRO A 312 25.31 17.80 -5.82
CA PRO A 312 25.96 18.34 -7.02
C PRO A 312 25.15 18.13 -8.31
N ASP A 313 25.27 19.03 -9.28
CA ASP A 313 24.69 18.93 -10.64
C ASP A 313 25.01 17.60 -11.37
N GLN A 314 26.16 17.02 -11.05
CA GLN A 314 26.67 15.78 -11.64
C GLN A 314 26.09 14.53 -10.95
N ALA A 315 25.68 14.66 -9.68
CA ALA A 315 25.33 13.52 -8.85
C ALA A 315 24.04 12.81 -9.32
N PRO A 316 23.96 11.48 -9.15
CA PRO A 316 22.72 10.72 -9.20
C PRO A 316 21.59 11.37 -8.37
N GLN A 317 20.48 11.69 -9.02
CA GLN A 317 19.34 12.39 -8.41
C GLN A 317 18.02 12.08 -9.12
N VAL A 318 16.91 12.20 -8.37
CA VAL A 318 15.55 12.12 -8.91
C VAL A 318 14.99 13.54 -9.06
N VAL A 319 14.56 13.89 -10.27
CA VAL A 319 13.98 15.20 -10.60
C VAL A 319 12.62 15.04 -11.31
N LEU A 320 11.77 16.06 -11.28
CA LEU A 320 10.46 16.03 -11.94
C LEU A 320 10.52 16.65 -13.35
N ARG A 321 10.43 15.81 -14.39
CA ARG A 321 10.23 16.24 -15.80
C ARG A 321 8.73 16.13 -16.10
N ASN A 322 8.04 17.25 -16.26
CA ASN A 322 6.59 17.31 -16.50
C ASN A 322 5.76 16.47 -15.49
N GLY A 323 6.17 16.50 -14.22
CA GLY A 323 5.57 15.74 -13.11
C GLY A 323 5.96 14.26 -13.03
N VAL A 324 6.76 13.74 -13.97
CA VAL A 324 7.30 12.36 -13.94
C VAL A 324 8.62 12.32 -13.17
N PRO A 325 8.75 11.49 -12.11
CA PRO A 325 10.03 11.21 -11.45
C PRO A 325 11.03 10.61 -12.44
N THR A 326 12.11 11.35 -12.67
CA THR A 326 13.13 11.07 -13.68
C THR A 326 14.46 10.88 -12.98
N LEU A 327 15.10 9.72 -13.16
CA LEU A 327 16.45 9.46 -12.67
C LEU A 327 17.46 10.10 -13.62
N VAL A 328 18.33 10.95 -13.07
CA VAL A 328 19.38 11.66 -13.82
C VAL A 328 20.73 11.52 -13.11
N ARG A 329 21.79 11.36 -13.90
CA ARG A 329 23.19 11.44 -13.47
C ARG A 329 23.98 12.13 -14.57
N ASP A 330 24.91 13.03 -14.24
CA ASP A 330 25.82 13.65 -15.22
C ASP A 330 25.08 14.23 -16.45
N ARG A 331 23.86 14.76 -16.22
CA ARG A 331 22.87 15.26 -17.22
C ARG A 331 22.31 14.22 -18.21
N ARG A 332 22.64 12.94 -18.05
CA ARG A 332 22.00 11.81 -18.73
C ARG A 332 20.83 11.27 -17.92
N VAL A 333 19.70 11.04 -18.59
CA VAL A 333 18.51 10.40 -18.05
C VAL A 333 18.65 8.89 -18.15
N TYR A 334 18.25 8.18 -17.10
CA TYR A 334 18.16 6.72 -17.08
C TYR A 334 16.69 6.31 -16.90
N PRO A 335 16.05 5.67 -17.90
CA PRO A 335 14.73 5.09 -17.72
C PRO A 335 14.74 4.09 -16.54
N PRO A 336 13.78 4.16 -15.59
CA PRO A 336 13.84 3.40 -14.34
C PRO A 336 13.41 1.93 -14.52
N VAL A 337 14.16 1.19 -15.34
CA VAL A 337 14.11 -0.27 -15.51
C VAL A 337 15.42 -0.83 -14.95
N MET A 338 15.33 -1.68 -13.94
CA MET A 338 16.48 -2.15 -13.17
C MET A 338 16.56 -3.68 -13.10
N PHE A 339 17.77 -4.22 -13.12
CA PHE A 339 18.07 -5.60 -12.72
C PHE A 339 18.42 -5.65 -11.23
N PHE A 340 17.86 -6.61 -10.49
CA PHE A 340 18.31 -6.94 -9.13
C PHE A 340 18.79 -8.40 -9.08
N GLY A 341 19.95 -8.64 -8.45
CA GLY A 341 20.52 -9.97 -8.30
C GLY A 341 21.03 -10.30 -6.89
N GLY A 342 20.52 -11.37 -6.30
CA GLY A 342 20.94 -11.92 -4.99
C GLY A 342 22.27 -12.69 -5.04
N ALA A 343 23.40 -11.99 -5.22
CA ALA A 343 24.74 -12.58 -5.21
C ALA A 343 25.22 -12.91 -3.77
N SER A 344 24.95 -14.13 -3.29
CA SER A 344 25.20 -14.56 -1.89
C SER A 344 26.27 -15.66 -1.72
N ASP A 345 26.69 -16.29 -2.83
CA ASP A 345 27.79 -17.24 -2.94
C ASP A 345 28.35 -17.25 -4.37
N ASP A 346 29.43 -17.98 -4.65
CA ASP A 346 30.05 -18.05 -5.98
C ASP A 346 29.07 -18.49 -7.09
N ARG A 347 28.11 -19.37 -6.78
CA ARG A 347 27.16 -19.90 -7.76
C ARG A 347 26.11 -18.85 -8.14
N SER A 348 25.47 -18.25 -7.13
CA SER A 348 24.50 -17.17 -7.31
C SER A 348 25.15 -15.94 -7.94
N THR A 349 26.37 -15.59 -7.54
CA THR A 349 27.20 -14.56 -8.19
C THR A 349 27.40 -14.85 -9.68
N THR A 350 27.80 -16.07 -10.04
CA THR A 350 27.99 -16.46 -11.46
C THR A 350 26.68 -16.33 -12.25
N THR A 351 25.56 -16.74 -11.67
CA THR A 351 24.23 -16.58 -12.29
C THR A 351 23.86 -15.11 -12.50
N VAL A 352 24.04 -14.29 -11.48
CA VAL A 352 23.73 -12.84 -11.48
C VAL A 352 24.60 -12.07 -12.48
N LEU A 353 25.86 -12.48 -12.68
CA LEU A 353 26.73 -11.87 -13.70
C LEU A 353 26.34 -12.28 -15.13
N ASP A 354 25.89 -13.53 -15.35
CA ASP A 354 25.30 -13.93 -16.64
C ASP A 354 23.98 -13.18 -16.94
N GLU A 355 23.16 -12.91 -15.91
CA GLU A 355 21.91 -12.14 -16.04
C GLU A 355 22.18 -10.64 -16.29
N LEU A 356 23.13 -10.03 -15.57
CA LEU A 356 23.61 -8.67 -15.86
C LEU A 356 24.12 -8.57 -17.31
N ARG A 357 24.84 -9.58 -17.79
CA ARG A 357 25.30 -9.58 -19.19
C ARG A 357 24.13 -9.44 -20.14
N MET A 358 23.10 -10.28 -20.01
CA MET A 358 21.90 -10.21 -20.86
C MET A 358 21.15 -8.87 -20.71
N ALA A 359 21.09 -8.32 -19.50
CA ALA A 359 20.51 -7.00 -19.24
C ALA A 359 21.26 -5.88 -19.98
N SER A 360 22.59 -5.85 -19.86
CA SER A 360 23.44 -4.85 -20.52
C SER A 360 23.46 -4.98 -22.06
N GLU A 361 23.44 -6.21 -22.60
CA GLU A 361 23.32 -6.47 -24.04
C GLU A 361 21.97 -5.98 -24.62
N ALA A 362 20.96 -5.77 -23.77
CA ALA A 362 19.67 -5.19 -24.11
C ALA A 362 19.51 -3.70 -23.71
N GLY A 363 20.57 -3.03 -23.24
CA GLY A 363 20.54 -1.62 -22.86
C GLY A 363 19.98 -1.31 -21.46
N VAL A 364 19.93 -2.29 -20.56
CA VAL A 364 19.59 -2.09 -19.14
C VAL A 364 20.87 -1.92 -18.34
N HIS A 365 21.14 -0.68 -17.92
CA HIS A 365 22.37 -0.28 -17.22
C HIS A 365 22.16 0.03 -15.73
N LEU A 366 20.92 -0.07 -15.22
CA LEU A 366 20.62 0.08 -13.80
C LEU A 366 20.65 -1.30 -13.13
N HIS A 367 21.57 -1.49 -12.18
CA HIS A 367 21.78 -2.77 -11.50
C HIS A 367 21.73 -2.59 -9.98
N SER A 368 21.20 -3.57 -9.25
CA SER A 368 21.08 -3.53 -7.80
C SER A 368 21.51 -4.86 -7.15
N TYR A 369 22.27 -4.76 -6.07
CA TYR A 369 22.79 -5.91 -5.32
C TYR A 369 22.46 -5.83 -3.84
N LEU A 370 22.11 -6.98 -3.27
CA LEU A 370 21.94 -7.14 -1.84
C LEU A 370 23.31 -7.24 -1.15
N VAL A 371 23.49 -6.48 -0.07
CA VAL A 371 24.66 -6.57 0.82
C VAL A 371 24.16 -6.82 2.24
N ASP A 372 24.57 -7.96 2.81
CA ASP A 372 24.33 -8.30 4.21
C ASP A 372 25.16 -7.39 5.11
N PHE A 373 24.52 -6.35 5.67
CA PHE A 373 25.21 -5.26 6.35
C PHE A 373 25.27 -5.50 7.86
N GLU A 374 26.21 -6.35 8.30
CA GLU A 374 26.44 -6.60 9.73
C GLU A 374 26.92 -5.34 10.46
N VAL A 375 26.24 -4.99 11.56
CA VAL A 375 26.50 -3.79 12.39
C VAL A 375 27.65 -4.03 13.36
N ASP A 376 28.85 -4.23 12.80
CA ASP A 376 30.10 -4.16 13.53
C ASP A 376 31.16 -3.36 12.75
N GLU A 377 31.96 -2.57 13.45
CA GLU A 377 32.99 -1.71 12.82
C GLU A 377 34.08 -2.54 12.12
N SER A 378 34.31 -3.80 12.56
CA SER A 378 35.24 -4.74 11.92
C SER A 378 34.69 -5.47 10.69
N ALA A 379 33.37 -5.46 10.48
CA ALA A 379 32.74 -6.04 9.29
C ALA A 379 32.74 -5.09 8.08
N VAL A 380 32.91 -3.78 8.30
CA VAL A 380 32.82 -2.73 7.27
C VAL A 380 33.75 -3.02 6.08
N ASP A 381 35.00 -3.42 6.32
CA ASP A 381 35.94 -3.70 5.23
C ASP A 381 35.57 -4.92 4.38
N ALA A 382 34.95 -5.95 4.98
CA ALA A 382 34.44 -7.09 4.22
C ALA A 382 33.23 -6.69 3.36
N ASN A 383 32.34 -5.86 3.90
CA ASN A 383 31.17 -5.35 3.18
C ASN A 383 31.60 -4.45 2.00
N VAL A 384 32.61 -3.59 2.21
CA VAL A 384 33.22 -2.76 1.14
C VAL A 384 33.89 -3.63 0.09
N GLN A 385 34.65 -4.67 0.47
CA GLN A 385 35.30 -5.58 -0.48
C GLN A 385 34.29 -6.32 -1.37
N LEU A 386 33.18 -6.80 -0.80
CA LEU A 386 32.10 -7.42 -1.57
C LEU A 386 31.46 -6.42 -2.55
N ALA A 387 31.10 -5.22 -2.06
CA ALA A 387 30.50 -4.18 -2.90
C ALA A 387 31.46 -3.72 -4.03
N ALA A 388 32.75 -3.56 -3.74
CA ALA A 388 33.78 -3.20 -4.72
C ALA A 388 34.03 -4.31 -5.75
N TYR A 389 34.00 -5.59 -5.34
CA TYR A 389 34.09 -6.74 -6.24
C TYR A 389 32.88 -6.83 -7.17
N LEU A 390 31.65 -6.66 -6.65
CA LEU A 390 30.45 -6.65 -7.47
C LEU A 390 30.50 -5.48 -8.46
N LEU A 391 30.83 -4.26 -7.99
CA LEU A 391 31.01 -3.08 -8.84
C LEU A 391 32.04 -3.30 -9.96
N SER A 392 33.21 -3.89 -9.64
CA SER A 392 34.24 -4.12 -10.65
C SER A 392 33.80 -5.14 -11.71
N LYS A 393 33.05 -6.18 -11.32
CA LYS A 393 32.47 -7.15 -12.27
C LYS A 393 31.31 -6.57 -13.08
N SER A 394 30.46 -5.74 -12.50
CA SER A 394 29.43 -5.00 -13.23
C SER A 394 30.06 -4.11 -14.31
N VAL A 395 31.09 -3.33 -13.95
CA VAL A 395 31.80 -2.43 -14.88
C VAL A 395 32.72 -3.19 -15.85
N GLU A 396 33.17 -4.40 -15.52
CA GLU A 396 33.89 -5.28 -16.45
C GLU A 396 33.01 -5.68 -17.63
N ILE A 397 31.77 -6.07 -17.36
CA ILE A 397 30.80 -6.57 -18.35
C ILE A 397 30.08 -5.41 -19.05
N ASP A 398 29.58 -4.44 -18.27
CA ASP A 398 28.77 -3.29 -18.73
C ASP A 398 29.51 -1.98 -18.45
N LYS A 399 30.04 -1.34 -19.50
CA LYS A 399 30.81 -0.09 -19.37
C LYS A 399 29.97 1.12 -18.99
N GLU A 400 28.64 1.03 -19.04
CA GLU A 400 27.74 2.12 -18.66
C GLU A 400 27.03 1.86 -17.32
N SER A 401 27.30 0.71 -16.71
CA SER A 401 26.71 0.22 -15.46
C SER A 401 26.60 1.28 -14.37
N GLN A 402 25.42 1.34 -13.75
CA GLN A 402 25.07 2.22 -12.65
C GLN A 402 24.48 1.37 -11.52
N VAL A 403 25.23 1.25 -10.42
CA VAL A 403 25.01 0.25 -9.36
C VAL A 403 24.42 0.86 -8.09
N LEU A 404 23.35 0.25 -7.60
CA LEU A 404 22.71 0.50 -6.32
C LEU A 404 23.02 -0.63 -5.33
N PHE A 405 23.29 -0.32 -4.06
CA PHE A 405 23.51 -1.34 -3.03
C PHE A 405 22.37 -1.37 -2.00
N ARG A 406 21.60 -2.47 -1.94
CA ARG A 406 20.57 -2.71 -0.92
C ARG A 406 21.22 -3.27 0.34
N LEU A 407 21.41 -2.39 1.32
CA LEU A 407 22.08 -2.68 2.59
C LEU A 407 21.06 -3.22 3.58
N VAL A 408 21.10 -4.53 3.85
CA VAL A 408 20.23 -5.18 4.83
C VAL A 408 20.92 -5.17 6.19
N PHE A 409 20.53 -4.24 7.07
CA PHE A 409 21.11 -4.11 8.41
C PHE A 409 20.86 -5.38 9.25
N LYS A 410 21.94 -6.02 9.70
CA LYS A 410 21.91 -7.24 10.52
C LYS A 410 22.70 -7.03 11.81
N ALA A 411 22.19 -7.55 12.93
CA ALA A 411 22.89 -7.45 14.21
C ALA A 411 24.00 -8.52 14.33
N PRO A 412 25.20 -8.16 14.83
CA PRO A 412 26.29 -9.12 15.02
C PRO A 412 25.96 -10.16 16.10
N ARG A 413 26.58 -11.34 16.04
CA ARG A 413 26.32 -12.41 17.01
C ARG A 413 26.65 -11.96 18.45
N GLY A 414 25.70 -12.12 19.36
CA GLY A 414 25.85 -11.70 20.76
C GLY A 414 25.54 -10.23 21.03
N TRP A 415 24.98 -9.49 20.06
CA TRP A 415 24.62 -8.08 20.20
C TRP A 415 23.80 -7.77 21.46
N GLN A 416 22.99 -8.71 21.95
CA GLN A 416 22.09 -8.50 23.10
C GLN A 416 22.82 -8.32 24.44
N ASP A 417 24.10 -8.68 24.50
CA ASP A 417 24.96 -8.46 25.66
C ASP A 417 25.72 -7.11 25.55
N ARG A 418 25.92 -6.60 24.33
CA ARG A 418 26.51 -5.28 24.03
C ARG A 418 25.48 -4.15 24.08
N TYR A 419 24.24 -4.42 23.64
CA TYR A 419 23.13 -3.47 23.58
C TYR A 419 21.90 -3.98 24.38
N PRO A 420 22.04 -4.18 25.71
CA PRO A 420 20.97 -4.80 26.52
C PRO A 420 19.68 -3.97 26.58
N ARG A 421 19.73 -2.67 26.27
CA ARG A 421 18.56 -1.77 26.18
C ARG A 421 17.74 -1.96 24.90
N ALA A 422 18.34 -2.50 23.84
CA ALA A 422 17.69 -2.82 22.57
C ALA A 422 16.94 -4.17 22.56
N ARG A 423 17.13 -4.97 23.61
CA ARG A 423 16.66 -6.36 23.70
C ARG A 423 15.17 -6.44 24.06
N TYR A 424 14.42 -7.19 23.26
CA TYR A 424 13.07 -7.69 23.57
C TYR A 424 12.89 -9.11 23.00
N LEU A 425 11.73 -9.73 23.25
CA LEU A 425 11.36 -11.03 22.69
C LEU A 425 10.10 -10.87 21.84
N HIS A 426 9.93 -11.76 20.86
CA HIS A 426 8.65 -11.98 20.17
C HIS A 426 7.68 -12.77 21.06
N GLU A 427 6.39 -12.82 20.69
CA GLU A 427 5.35 -13.55 21.46
C GLU A 427 5.62 -15.07 21.58
N ASP A 428 6.36 -15.66 20.65
CA ASP A 428 6.80 -17.07 20.69
C ASP A 428 7.98 -17.30 21.67
N GLY A 429 8.52 -16.23 22.26
CA GLY A 429 9.67 -16.24 23.15
C GLY A 429 11.04 -16.20 22.45
N SER A 430 11.08 -16.10 21.12
CA SER A 430 12.33 -15.93 20.37
C SER A 430 12.92 -14.52 20.55
N LEU A 431 14.23 -14.40 20.36
CA LEU A 431 14.94 -13.12 20.45
C LEU A 431 14.68 -12.29 19.19
N ALA A 432 14.04 -11.13 19.35
CA ALA A 432 13.81 -10.19 18.26
C ALA A 432 15.08 -9.42 17.90
N GLU A 433 15.24 -9.04 16.62
CA GLU A 433 16.31 -8.12 16.17
C GLU A 433 16.28 -6.79 16.95
N PRO A 434 17.44 -6.10 17.11
CA PRO A 434 17.57 -4.92 17.97
C PRO A 434 16.48 -3.87 17.73
N SER A 435 15.91 -3.36 18.82
CA SER A 435 14.91 -2.29 18.82
C SER A 435 15.27 -1.15 17.86
N VAL A 436 14.30 -0.74 17.03
CA VAL A 436 14.45 0.47 16.20
C VAL A 436 14.70 1.73 17.05
N CYS A 437 14.30 1.70 18.32
CA CYS A 437 14.43 2.81 19.26
C CYS A 437 15.82 2.91 19.91
N ASP A 438 16.70 1.91 19.85
CA ASP A 438 17.96 1.93 20.60
C ASP A 438 19.07 2.76 19.93
N ASP A 439 19.32 3.96 20.46
CA ASP A 439 20.31 4.88 19.89
C ASP A 439 21.77 4.42 20.04
N GLU A 440 22.06 3.40 20.85
CA GLU A 440 23.43 2.89 21.03
C GLU A 440 23.80 1.93 19.90
N PHE A 441 22.92 0.95 19.62
CA PHE A 441 23.03 0.09 18.43
C PHE A 441 23.02 0.92 17.14
N TRP A 442 22.06 1.85 17.01
CA TRP A 442 21.92 2.64 15.79
C TRP A 442 23.00 3.73 15.62
N THR A 443 23.66 4.18 16.69
CA THR A 443 24.89 4.98 16.56
C THR A 443 26.03 4.17 15.95
N THR A 444 26.20 2.90 16.35
CA THR A 444 27.16 2.00 15.69
C THR A 444 26.77 1.74 14.23
N ALA A 445 25.49 1.48 13.94
CA ALA A 445 25.02 1.31 12.56
C ALA A 445 25.32 2.54 11.68
N LYS A 446 25.14 3.75 12.21
CA LYS A 446 25.51 5.00 11.54
C LYS A 446 27.02 5.11 11.28
N LYS A 447 27.88 4.76 12.24
CA LYS A 447 29.34 4.73 12.01
C LYS A 447 29.73 3.74 10.92
N CYS A 448 29.19 2.53 10.95
CA CYS A 448 29.44 1.52 9.94
C CYS A 448 29.00 2.02 8.55
N LEU A 449 27.82 2.67 8.47
CA LEU A 449 27.28 3.23 7.24
C LEU A 449 28.13 4.40 6.70
N ASP A 450 28.55 5.34 7.55
CA ASP A 450 29.44 6.45 7.19
C ASP A 450 30.77 5.91 6.64
N ALA A 451 31.42 5.01 7.37
CA ALA A 451 32.69 4.41 6.96
C ALA A 451 32.57 3.59 5.65
N PHE A 452 31.47 2.85 5.48
CA PHE A 452 31.17 2.12 4.24
C PHE A 452 30.97 3.07 3.06
N VAL A 453 30.15 4.11 3.21
CA VAL A 453 29.86 5.09 2.15
C VAL A 453 31.11 5.88 1.77
N ARG A 454 31.91 6.35 2.73
CA ARG A 454 33.19 7.04 2.44
C ARG A 454 34.18 6.15 1.70
N LYS A 455 34.32 4.88 2.10
CA LYS A 455 35.17 3.91 1.40
C LYS A 455 34.66 3.61 -0.01
N LEU A 456 33.34 3.53 -0.23
CA LEU A 456 32.77 3.42 -1.59
C LEU A 456 33.01 4.66 -2.45
N ARG A 457 32.94 5.88 -1.87
CA ARG A 457 33.27 7.13 -2.59
C ARG A 457 34.74 7.22 -2.97
N ALA A 458 35.64 6.65 -2.16
CA ALA A 458 37.07 6.59 -2.43
C ALA A 458 37.48 5.58 -3.53
N LEU A 459 36.57 4.69 -3.96
CA LEU A 459 36.86 3.75 -5.06
C LEU A 459 37.08 4.49 -6.39
N SER A 460 38.05 4.01 -7.17
CA SER A 460 38.31 4.47 -8.55
C SER A 460 37.11 4.32 -9.49
N LEU A 461 36.20 3.38 -9.19
CA LEU A 461 34.95 3.14 -9.91
C LEU A 461 33.73 3.83 -9.28
N SER A 462 33.90 4.77 -8.34
CA SER A 462 32.78 5.47 -7.69
C SER A 462 31.88 6.28 -8.66
N GLY A 463 32.37 6.56 -9.88
CA GLY A 463 31.58 7.08 -11.01
C GLY A 463 30.49 6.13 -11.54
N HIS A 464 30.48 4.87 -11.10
CA HIS A 464 29.45 3.86 -11.43
C HIS A 464 28.50 3.56 -10.27
N ILE A 465 28.66 4.23 -9.11
CA ILE A 465 27.76 4.02 -7.95
C ILE A 465 26.63 5.05 -8.01
N LEU A 466 25.39 4.59 -7.95
CA LEU A 466 24.18 5.39 -7.80
C LEU A 466 23.93 5.77 -6.35
N GLY A 467 24.12 4.82 -5.43
CA GLY A 467 23.89 5.03 -4.00
C GLY A 467 23.45 3.77 -3.26
N VAL A 468 22.58 3.93 -2.27
CA VAL A 468 22.18 2.88 -1.33
C VAL A 468 20.67 2.79 -1.12
N HIS A 469 20.18 1.56 -0.91
CA HIS A 469 18.83 1.27 -0.47
C HIS A 469 18.92 0.72 0.96
N LEU A 470 18.37 1.46 1.93
CA LEU A 470 18.46 1.15 3.35
C LEU A 470 17.35 0.20 3.74
N ASP A 471 17.69 -0.99 4.25
CA ASP A 471 16.74 -2.07 4.50
C ASP A 471 17.00 -2.81 5.83
N ARG A 472 15.93 -3.29 6.46
CA ARG A 472 15.96 -4.10 7.70
C ARG A 472 14.80 -5.12 7.68
N GLY A 473 14.67 -5.84 6.57
CA GLY A 473 13.52 -6.72 6.31
C GLY A 473 12.27 -5.91 5.98
N GLU A 474 12.37 -5.02 4.99
CA GLU A 474 11.34 -4.09 4.52
C GLU A 474 10.79 -3.14 5.61
N TRP A 475 11.51 -3.02 6.73
CA TRP A 475 11.20 -2.20 7.92
C TRP A 475 9.89 -2.52 8.67
N PHE A 476 9.22 -3.64 8.35
CA PHE A 476 8.02 -4.06 9.07
C PHE A 476 8.33 -4.88 10.33
N ILE A 477 7.37 -4.88 11.26
CA ILE A 477 7.21 -5.95 12.25
C ILE A 477 6.08 -6.84 11.73
N ALA A 478 6.30 -8.16 11.63
CA ALA A 478 5.29 -9.07 11.10
C ALA A 478 4.09 -9.26 12.05
N GLU A 479 3.00 -9.78 11.50
CA GLU A 479 1.85 -10.18 12.30
C GLU A 479 2.24 -11.24 13.35
N GLY A 480 1.67 -11.16 14.56
CA GLY A 480 1.95 -12.12 15.63
C GLY A 480 3.31 -11.96 16.32
N TRP A 481 4.21 -11.11 15.83
CA TRP A 481 5.55 -10.89 16.41
C TRP A 481 5.56 -10.09 17.73
N GLY A 482 4.43 -9.55 18.17
CA GLY A 482 4.31 -8.81 19.42
C GLY A 482 4.67 -7.33 19.31
N TYR A 483 4.91 -6.70 20.46
CA TYR A 483 5.38 -5.31 20.54
C TYR A 483 6.81 -5.24 21.10
N ASP A 484 7.55 -4.21 20.67
CA ASP A 484 8.87 -3.89 21.18
C ASP A 484 8.78 -3.45 22.65
N THR A 485 9.01 -4.40 23.56
CA THR A 485 8.98 -4.21 25.01
C THR A 485 10.35 -3.85 25.61
N SER A 486 11.32 -3.48 24.76
CA SER A 486 12.68 -3.10 25.17
C SER A 486 12.69 -1.82 26.01
N GLU A 487 13.77 -1.60 26.76
CA GLU A 487 13.90 -0.37 27.55
C GLU A 487 14.09 0.86 26.66
N ALA A 488 14.75 0.71 25.51
CA ALA A 488 14.85 1.76 24.50
C ALA A 488 13.48 2.20 23.97
N ALA A 489 12.60 1.25 23.64
CA ALA A 489 11.23 1.56 23.19
C ALA A 489 10.39 2.25 24.27
N LYS A 490 10.48 1.81 25.54
CA LYS A 490 9.81 2.49 26.67
C LYS A 490 10.28 3.94 26.83
N ILE A 491 11.58 4.20 26.72
CA ILE A 491 12.15 5.56 26.81
C ILE A 491 11.63 6.43 25.66
N LYS A 492 11.79 5.99 24.40
CA LYS A 492 11.32 6.78 23.24
C LYS A 492 9.80 6.96 23.19
N PHE A 493 9.02 6.00 23.66
CA PHE A 493 7.55 6.15 23.75
C PHE A 493 7.15 7.23 24.75
N ARG A 494 7.88 7.37 25.87
CA ARG A 494 7.68 8.47 26.83
C ARG A 494 7.97 9.83 26.20
N ASP A 495 9.06 9.94 25.44
CA ASP A 495 9.44 11.20 24.79
C ASP A 495 8.50 11.58 23.63
N TRP A 496 8.08 10.61 22.81
CA TRP A 496 7.02 10.80 21.81
C TRP A 496 5.71 11.25 22.47
N ALA A 497 5.33 10.62 23.59
CA ALA A 497 4.12 11.00 24.33
C ALA A 497 4.22 12.43 24.90
N ARG A 498 5.38 12.84 25.44
CA ARG A 498 5.61 14.22 25.90
C ARG A 498 5.38 15.24 24.77
N VAL A 499 5.82 14.95 23.55
CA VAL A 499 5.55 15.81 22.39
C VAL A 499 4.07 15.79 22.03
N ARG A 500 3.45 14.60 21.89
CA ARG A 500 2.03 14.42 21.51
C ARG A 500 1.06 15.12 22.46
N TYR A 501 1.40 15.17 23.75
CA TYR A 501 0.58 15.66 24.86
C TYR A 501 1.12 16.94 25.54
N LEU A 502 2.01 17.70 24.90
CA LEU A 502 2.52 18.99 25.39
C LEU A 502 3.12 18.95 26.82
N ASP A 503 3.86 17.89 27.15
CA ASP A 503 4.42 17.61 28.49
C ASP A 503 3.37 17.72 29.62
N ASP A 504 2.11 17.43 29.31
CA ASP A 504 0.94 17.57 30.20
C ASP A 504 0.29 16.22 30.58
N ASP A 505 0.57 15.78 31.80
CA ASP A 505 -0.02 14.58 32.40
C ASP A 505 -1.56 14.64 32.42
N VAL A 506 -2.19 15.81 32.50
CA VAL A 506 -3.65 15.95 32.52
C VAL A 506 -4.23 15.65 31.13
N MET A 507 -3.57 16.10 30.06
CA MET A 507 -3.97 15.80 28.68
C MET A 507 -3.84 14.29 28.41
N LEU A 508 -2.73 13.67 28.83
CA LEU A 508 -2.50 12.23 28.71
C LEU A 508 -3.56 11.42 29.47
N ARG A 509 -3.76 11.69 30.78
CA ARG A 509 -4.76 11.04 31.64
C ARG A 509 -6.18 11.17 31.09
N ALA A 510 -6.53 12.36 30.58
CA ALA A 510 -7.82 12.61 29.97
C ALA A 510 -8.01 11.80 28.67
N SER A 511 -7.04 11.83 27.76
CA SER A 511 -7.16 11.16 26.46
C SER A 511 -7.16 9.63 26.57
N TRP A 512 -6.34 9.06 27.46
CA TRP A 512 -6.30 7.62 27.73
C TRP A 512 -7.41 7.15 28.69
N PHE A 513 -8.18 8.08 29.27
CA PHE A 513 -9.19 7.84 30.31
C PHE A 513 -8.65 6.94 31.46
N ASP A 514 -7.48 7.33 31.95
CA ASP A 514 -6.70 6.60 32.95
C ASP A 514 -6.12 7.61 33.95
N GLY A 515 -6.55 7.55 35.21
CA GLY A 515 -6.14 8.53 36.23
C GLY A 515 -4.72 8.33 36.75
N ASN A 516 -4.11 7.17 36.50
CA ASN A 516 -2.85 6.77 37.13
C ASN A 516 -1.62 6.95 36.23
N VAL A 517 -1.81 7.15 34.91
CA VAL A 517 -0.70 7.27 33.97
C VAL A 517 0.10 8.57 34.18
N SER A 518 1.41 8.53 33.94
CA SER A 518 2.30 9.71 33.88
C SER A 518 3.37 9.49 32.80
N PHE A 519 4.05 10.52 32.31
CA PHE A 519 5.21 10.33 31.41
C PHE A 519 6.42 9.64 32.05
N ASN A 520 6.46 9.50 33.38
CA ASN A 520 7.52 8.79 34.09
C ASN A 520 7.23 7.29 34.19
N ASP A 521 5.95 6.95 34.38
CA ASP A 521 5.47 5.59 34.63
C ASP A 521 4.92 4.90 33.36
N LEU A 522 4.72 5.65 32.27
CA LEU A 522 4.24 5.15 30.98
C LEU A 522 5.03 3.91 30.53
N THR A 523 4.33 2.89 30.06
CA THR A 523 4.94 1.72 29.41
C THR A 523 4.32 1.53 28.04
N VAL A 524 5.04 0.79 27.19
CA VAL A 524 4.43 0.11 26.03
C VAL A 524 3.21 -0.69 26.51
N PRO A 525 2.05 -0.63 25.81
CA PRO A 525 0.89 -1.45 26.17
C PRO A 525 1.20 -2.94 26.00
N PHE A 526 0.46 -3.82 26.69
CA PHE A 526 0.59 -5.26 26.45
C PHE A 526 0.13 -5.62 25.04
N TYR A 527 0.72 -6.63 24.41
CA TYR A 527 0.27 -7.07 23.09
C TYR A 527 -1.15 -7.63 23.15
N GLN A 528 -2.00 -7.25 22.20
CA GLN A 528 -3.32 -7.84 21.98
C GLN A 528 -3.33 -8.55 20.62
N PRO A 529 -3.38 -9.88 20.59
CA PRO A 529 -3.73 -10.64 19.39
C PRO A 529 -5.13 -10.28 18.87
N GLU A 530 -5.37 -10.56 17.59
CA GLU A 530 -6.68 -10.40 16.96
C GLU A 530 -7.78 -11.20 17.68
N GLY A 531 -9.03 -10.72 17.60
CA GLY A 531 -10.20 -11.34 18.23
C GLY A 531 -10.34 -11.10 19.74
N GLN A 532 -9.34 -10.55 20.44
CA GLN A 532 -9.42 -10.28 21.89
C GLN A 532 -10.12 -8.96 22.26
N ASP A 533 -10.25 -8.00 21.34
CA ASP A 533 -10.99 -6.74 21.53
C ASP A 533 -12.52 -6.90 21.30
N GLY A 534 -13.01 -8.13 21.05
CA GLY A 534 -14.41 -8.48 20.75
C GLY A 534 -14.78 -8.32 19.26
N ASP A 535 -16.08 -8.34 18.93
CA ASP A 535 -16.63 -8.16 17.56
C ASP A 535 -16.20 -6.86 16.83
N LYS A 536 -15.44 -5.97 17.46
CA LYS A 536 -15.16 -4.62 16.96
C LYS A 536 -14.03 -4.57 15.94
N PHE A 537 -14.24 -3.90 14.81
CA PHE A 537 -13.17 -3.65 13.83
C PHE A 537 -12.31 -2.41 14.12
N VAL A 538 -12.77 -1.48 15.00
CA VAL A 538 -12.04 -0.25 15.37
C VAL A 538 -12.02 0.06 16.87
N ARG A 539 -10.86 0.57 17.34
CA ARG A 539 -10.56 1.06 18.69
C ARG A 539 -11.28 2.37 19.02
N SER A 540 -12.58 2.23 19.21
CA SER A 540 -13.56 3.30 19.46
C SER A 540 -13.70 3.71 20.94
N SER A 541 -12.71 3.46 21.79
CA SER A 541 -12.77 3.88 23.20
C SER A 541 -11.49 4.57 23.67
N ARG A 542 -11.65 5.63 24.47
CA ARG A 542 -10.53 6.40 25.05
C ARG A 542 -9.50 5.53 25.79
N LYS A 543 -9.93 4.42 26.43
CA LYS A 543 -9.00 3.47 27.07
C LYS A 543 -8.11 2.72 26.07
N GLN A 544 -8.62 2.43 24.88
CA GLN A 544 -7.88 1.79 23.78
C GLN A 544 -6.96 2.77 23.02
N ARG A 545 -7.01 4.08 23.30
CA ARG A 545 -6.07 5.07 22.71
C ARG A 545 -4.60 4.72 22.96
N ARG A 546 -4.28 4.04 24.06
CA ARG A 546 -2.92 3.56 24.38
C ARG A 546 -2.30 2.67 23.29
N TYR A 547 -3.12 1.92 22.55
CA TYR A 547 -2.67 1.09 21.43
C TYR A 547 -2.45 1.93 20.18
N VAL A 548 -3.43 2.76 19.82
CA VAL A 548 -3.38 3.68 18.67
C VAL A 548 -2.14 4.59 18.77
N ASP A 549 -1.92 5.22 19.92
CA ASP A 549 -0.73 6.05 20.18
C ASP A 549 0.58 5.26 20.07
N TYR A 550 0.60 3.99 20.51
CA TYR A 550 1.78 3.12 20.37
C TYR A 550 2.03 2.70 18.91
N HIS A 551 1.00 2.45 18.10
CA HIS A 551 1.12 2.12 16.66
C HIS A 551 1.60 3.32 15.83
N LEU A 552 1.14 4.53 16.18
CA LEU A 552 1.63 5.78 15.61
C LEU A 552 3.08 6.05 16.03
N PHE A 553 3.41 5.88 17.32
CA PHE A 553 4.78 5.97 17.84
C PHE A 553 5.74 5.02 17.13
N LEU A 554 5.38 3.74 17.00
CA LEU A 554 6.21 2.73 16.34
C LEU A 554 6.53 3.13 14.90
N SER A 555 5.52 3.60 14.16
CA SER A 555 5.67 4.03 12.78
C SER A 555 6.50 5.30 12.64
N ASP A 556 6.31 6.26 13.56
CA ASP A 556 7.11 7.48 13.65
C ASP A 556 8.57 7.21 14.00
N ALA A 557 8.84 6.27 14.93
CA ALA A 557 10.18 5.88 15.33
C ALA A 557 10.95 5.15 14.20
N THR A 558 10.25 4.30 13.43
CA THR A 558 10.81 3.67 12.23
C THR A 558 11.17 4.71 11.16
N VAL A 559 10.27 5.65 10.85
CA VAL A 559 10.57 6.72 9.88
C VAL A 559 11.67 7.66 10.36
N GLN A 560 11.72 8.00 11.66
CA GLN A 560 12.83 8.76 12.23
C GLN A 560 14.16 8.02 12.01
N ARG A 561 14.22 6.71 12.25
CA ARG A 561 15.46 5.94 12.08
C ARG A 561 15.90 5.85 10.62
N ILE A 562 14.95 5.63 9.70
CA ILE A 562 15.22 5.67 8.25
C ILE A 562 15.80 7.05 7.86
N GLY A 563 15.20 8.15 8.33
CA GLY A 563 15.70 9.52 8.06
C GLY A 563 17.04 9.86 8.73
N GLU A 564 17.40 9.21 9.84
CA GLU A 564 18.74 9.34 10.45
C GLU A 564 19.82 8.61 9.64
N LEU A 565 19.51 7.42 9.14
CA LEU A 565 20.42 6.65 8.28
C LEU A 565 20.54 7.28 6.89
N ALA A 566 19.45 7.78 6.32
CA ALA A 566 19.47 8.46 5.03
C ALA A 566 20.28 9.75 5.05
N TYR A 567 20.13 10.56 6.10
CA TYR A 567 21.01 11.71 6.33
C TYR A 567 22.47 11.30 6.46
N THR A 568 22.77 10.21 7.18
CA THR A 568 24.15 9.69 7.30
C THR A 568 24.73 9.28 5.94
N ALA A 569 23.96 8.59 5.10
CA ALA A 569 24.41 8.20 3.75
C ALA A 569 24.56 9.39 2.80
N LYS A 570 23.67 10.39 2.86
CA LYS A 570 23.81 11.65 2.09
C LYS A 570 25.03 12.47 2.55
N GLU A 571 25.28 12.55 3.85
CA GLU A 571 26.38 13.33 4.43
C GLU A 571 27.75 12.66 4.15
N ALA A 572 27.85 11.34 4.36
CA ALA A 572 29.04 10.56 4.06
C ALA A 572 29.37 10.46 2.57
N SER A 573 28.38 10.66 1.68
CA SER A 573 28.57 10.70 0.22
C SER A 573 28.77 12.09 -0.36
N GLU A 574 28.73 13.16 0.46
CA GLU A 574 28.77 14.55 -0.01
C GLU A 574 27.65 14.85 -1.03
N GLY A 575 26.46 14.29 -0.78
CA GLY A 575 25.28 14.40 -1.65
C GLY A 575 25.30 13.50 -2.89
N TRP A 576 26.38 12.74 -3.15
CA TRP A 576 26.52 11.94 -4.38
C TRP A 576 25.67 10.67 -4.45
N PHE A 577 25.18 10.15 -3.34
CA PHE A 577 24.39 8.91 -3.36
C PHE A 577 22.89 9.21 -3.35
N LEU A 578 22.15 8.53 -4.24
CA LEU A 578 20.73 8.28 -4.03
C LEU A 578 20.54 7.46 -2.75
N VAL A 579 19.47 7.77 -2.02
CA VAL A 579 19.04 6.97 -0.88
C VAL A 579 17.58 6.60 -1.04
N GLY A 580 17.28 5.31 -0.90
CA GLY A 580 15.92 4.81 -0.81
C GLY A 580 15.71 3.88 0.37
N ALA A 581 14.45 3.53 0.60
CA ALA A 581 14.03 2.58 1.63
C ALA A 581 12.84 1.76 1.13
N SER A 582 12.59 0.61 1.76
CA SER A 582 11.36 -0.15 1.59
C SER A 582 10.35 0.24 2.66
N TYR A 583 9.25 0.88 2.27
CA TYR A 583 8.26 1.43 3.19
C TYR A 583 6.93 1.73 2.47
N GLY A 584 5.85 1.95 3.23
CA GLY A 584 4.59 2.49 2.69
C GLY A 584 3.56 1.46 2.25
N TYR A 585 3.63 0.22 2.76
CA TYR A 585 2.73 -0.90 2.48
C TYR A 585 1.30 -0.73 3.04
N THR A 586 0.71 0.47 2.95
CA THR A 586 -0.56 0.85 3.56
C THR A 586 -1.78 0.16 2.95
N PHE A 587 -1.64 -0.44 1.76
CA PHE A 587 -2.65 -1.32 1.15
C PHE A 587 -2.38 -2.81 1.39
N GLU A 588 -1.30 -3.20 2.07
CA GLU A 588 -0.92 -4.61 2.24
C GLU A 588 -0.93 -5.08 3.70
N TRP A 589 -0.39 -4.28 4.64
CA TRP A 589 -0.35 -4.66 6.05
C TRP A 589 -1.70 -4.48 6.76
N SER A 590 -2.35 -5.61 7.04
CA SER A 590 -3.66 -5.70 7.69
C SER A 590 -3.66 -5.45 9.20
N HIS A 591 -2.50 -5.23 9.83
CA HIS A 591 -2.39 -4.96 11.27
C HIS A 591 -1.66 -3.63 11.55
N PRO A 592 -2.11 -2.85 12.55
CA PRO A 592 -1.54 -1.52 12.83
C PRO A 592 -0.15 -1.57 13.49
N GLY A 593 0.23 -2.72 14.05
CA GLY A 593 1.55 -2.96 14.66
C GLY A 593 2.69 -3.13 13.66
N SER A 594 2.45 -2.97 12.36
CA SER A 594 3.45 -3.18 11.30
C SER A 594 4.57 -2.13 11.26
N GLY A 595 4.34 -0.91 11.77
CA GLY A 595 5.30 0.20 11.72
C GLY A 595 5.27 1.04 10.44
N HIS A 596 4.28 0.84 9.56
CA HIS A 596 4.19 1.54 8.26
C HIS A 596 3.24 2.75 8.21
N LEU A 597 2.68 3.18 9.36
CA LEU A 597 1.61 4.17 9.45
C LEU A 597 2.08 5.64 9.44
N SER A 598 3.21 5.91 8.76
CA SER A 598 3.86 7.23 8.70
C SER A 598 4.42 7.57 7.31
N LEU A 599 3.83 7.03 6.23
CA LEU A 599 4.32 7.21 4.85
C LEU A 599 4.44 8.70 4.47
N GLY A 600 3.45 9.54 4.80
CA GLY A 600 3.52 10.97 4.53
C GLY A 600 4.73 11.67 5.16
N LYS A 601 5.18 11.22 6.34
CA LYS A 601 6.42 11.73 6.96
C LYS A 601 7.66 11.30 6.16
N LEU A 602 7.74 10.04 5.75
CA LEU A 602 8.87 9.52 4.97
C LEU A 602 8.97 10.18 3.58
N LEU A 603 7.85 10.44 2.91
CA LEU A 603 7.85 11.13 1.62
C LEU A 603 8.27 12.61 1.74
N ARG A 604 8.11 13.24 2.91
CA ARG A 604 8.65 14.60 3.17
C ARG A 604 10.10 14.63 3.64
N THR A 605 10.71 13.49 4.00
CA THR A 605 12.16 13.42 4.29
C THR A 605 12.95 13.90 3.06
N GLN A 606 13.87 14.85 3.22
CA GLN A 606 14.57 15.45 2.09
C GLN A 606 15.57 14.47 1.46
N GLU A 607 16.17 13.64 2.29
CA GLU A 607 17.29 12.74 2.04
C GLU A 607 16.91 11.45 1.31
N ILE A 608 15.63 11.08 1.32
CA ILE A 608 15.09 9.95 0.55
C ILE A 608 14.75 10.44 -0.86
N ASP A 609 15.24 9.76 -1.90
CA ASP A 609 14.95 10.08 -3.31
C ASP A 609 13.95 9.07 -3.93
N PHE A 610 13.94 7.82 -3.45
CA PHE A 610 13.07 6.77 -3.96
C PHE A 610 12.54 5.84 -2.87
N VAL A 611 11.47 5.12 -3.17
CA VAL A 611 10.93 4.02 -2.34
C VAL A 611 10.71 2.81 -3.24
N ALA A 612 11.10 1.63 -2.76
CA ALA A 612 11.03 0.38 -3.52
C ALA A 612 10.31 -0.70 -2.71
N GLY A 613 9.43 -1.47 -3.35
CA GLY A 613 8.75 -2.58 -2.68
C GLY A 613 7.91 -3.45 -3.63
N PRO A 614 7.68 -4.73 -3.25
CA PRO A 614 7.04 -5.70 -4.10
C PRO A 614 5.53 -5.44 -4.32
N PRO A 615 4.99 -5.76 -5.51
CA PRO A 615 3.55 -5.83 -5.72
C PRO A 615 2.95 -7.00 -4.93
N SER A 616 1.70 -6.84 -4.47
CA SER A 616 1.00 -7.79 -3.60
C SER A 616 1.15 -9.24 -4.05
N TYR A 617 1.59 -10.12 -3.13
CA TYR A 617 1.78 -11.54 -3.39
C TYR A 617 0.47 -12.30 -3.69
N ARG A 618 -0.70 -11.73 -3.35
CA ARG A 618 -2.00 -12.42 -3.43
C ARG A 618 -2.49 -12.70 -4.86
N THR A 619 -2.17 -11.86 -5.83
CA THR A 619 -2.74 -11.92 -7.20
C THR A 619 -1.67 -11.79 -8.30
N ARG A 620 -0.51 -12.43 -8.09
CA ARG A 620 0.65 -12.32 -9.00
C ARG A 620 0.53 -13.10 -10.31
N GLU A 621 -0.18 -14.22 -10.33
CA GLU A 621 -0.38 -15.02 -11.56
C GLU A 621 -1.12 -14.21 -12.66
N PRO A 622 -1.05 -14.64 -13.95
CA PRO A 622 -1.82 -14.01 -15.03
C PRO A 622 -3.33 -14.01 -14.75
N GLY A 623 -4.03 -12.95 -15.16
CA GLY A 623 -5.43 -12.66 -14.82
C GLY A 623 -5.59 -11.96 -13.45
N GLY A 624 -4.60 -12.13 -12.57
CA GLY A 624 -4.45 -11.40 -11.33
C GLY A 624 -3.95 -9.97 -11.52
N THR A 625 -4.17 -9.14 -10.51
CA THR A 625 -3.88 -7.70 -10.52
C THR A 625 -2.45 -7.34 -10.12
N ALA A 626 -1.82 -8.11 -9.22
CA ALA A 626 -0.55 -7.75 -8.55
C ALA A 626 -0.49 -6.27 -8.12
N PRO A 627 -1.45 -5.77 -7.33
CA PRO A 627 -1.56 -4.35 -7.03
C PRO A 627 -0.37 -3.84 -6.21
N PHE A 628 -0.01 -2.58 -6.44
CA PHE A 628 1.00 -1.86 -5.66
C PHE A 628 0.65 -1.83 -4.15
N PRO A 629 1.65 -1.89 -3.25
CA PRO A 629 1.44 -2.04 -1.81
C PRO A 629 1.04 -0.73 -1.10
N GLY A 630 1.15 0.42 -1.76
CA GLY A 630 0.81 1.75 -1.22
C GLY A 630 0.28 2.72 -2.28
N PRO A 631 -0.10 3.95 -1.92
CA PRO A 631 -0.64 4.97 -2.83
C PRO A 631 0.42 5.44 -3.85
N ILE A 632 0.46 4.79 -5.01
CA ILE A 632 1.55 4.91 -5.99
C ILE A 632 1.70 6.34 -6.56
N ASP A 633 0.60 7.08 -6.73
CA ASP A 633 0.65 8.46 -7.27
C ASP A 633 1.16 9.47 -6.22
N SER A 634 1.06 9.18 -4.91
CA SER A 634 1.61 10.05 -3.84
C SER A 634 3.13 10.18 -3.89
N PHE A 635 3.86 9.12 -4.30
CA PHE A 635 5.32 9.16 -4.39
C PHE A 635 5.78 10.23 -5.39
N ALA A 636 5.21 10.20 -6.61
CA ALA A 636 5.47 11.20 -7.65
C ALA A 636 5.01 12.62 -7.21
N LEU A 637 3.84 12.73 -6.57
CA LEU A 637 3.26 14.00 -6.09
C LEU A 637 4.16 14.78 -5.11
N ASN A 638 5.08 14.10 -4.41
CA ASN A 638 6.15 14.78 -3.66
C ASN A 638 7.57 14.29 -4.00
N GLY A 639 7.81 14.12 -5.31
CA GLY A 639 9.14 14.15 -5.90
C GLY A 639 9.97 12.88 -5.70
N LYS A 640 9.34 11.76 -5.33
CA LYS A 640 10.01 10.47 -5.14
C LYS A 640 9.75 9.55 -6.32
N LEU A 641 10.75 8.78 -6.71
CA LEU A 641 10.55 7.63 -7.59
C LEU A 641 9.98 6.47 -6.77
N TYR A 642 8.87 5.88 -7.19
CA TYR A 642 8.48 4.53 -6.73
C TYR A 642 9.12 3.47 -7.64
N ILE A 643 9.55 2.34 -7.10
CA ILE A 643 10.07 1.20 -7.87
C ILE A 643 9.30 -0.07 -7.49
N SER A 644 8.65 -0.69 -8.47
CA SER A 644 8.00 -2.01 -8.33
C SER A 644 9.07 -3.10 -8.27
N GLU A 645 9.18 -3.81 -7.13
CA GLU A 645 10.15 -4.90 -6.95
C GLU A 645 9.54 -6.25 -7.38
N GLU A 646 9.80 -6.65 -8.62
CA GLU A 646 9.15 -7.76 -9.30
C GLU A 646 10.00 -9.04 -9.21
N ASP A 647 9.94 -9.68 -8.04
CA ASP A 647 10.48 -11.00 -7.70
C ASP A 647 9.58 -12.13 -8.25
N PHE A 648 9.29 -12.14 -9.56
CA PHE A 648 8.47 -13.16 -10.21
C PHE A 648 9.24 -14.46 -10.45
N LYS A 649 9.07 -15.44 -9.56
CA LYS A 649 9.62 -16.80 -9.68
C LYS A 649 9.32 -17.44 -11.03
N THR A 650 10.32 -18.05 -11.66
CA THR A 650 10.16 -18.79 -12.93
C THR A 650 10.52 -20.26 -12.77
N SER A 651 10.02 -21.10 -13.69
CA SER A 651 10.31 -22.54 -13.73
C SER A 651 11.77 -22.90 -14.10
N LEU A 652 12.66 -21.90 -14.23
CA LEU A 652 14.10 -22.08 -14.45
C LEU A 652 14.89 -22.34 -13.14
N SER A 653 14.29 -22.07 -11.98
CA SER A 653 14.93 -22.19 -10.66
C SER A 653 15.46 -23.61 -10.39
N GLY A 654 16.78 -23.79 -10.41
CA GLY A 654 17.44 -25.10 -10.26
C GLY A 654 17.56 -25.63 -8.82
N GLY A 655 16.61 -25.34 -7.94
CA GLY A 655 16.66 -25.68 -6.51
C GLY A 655 15.32 -25.47 -5.78
N ARG A 656 15.27 -25.85 -4.49
CA ARG A 656 14.16 -25.47 -3.60
C ARG A 656 14.54 -24.23 -2.81
N GLU A 657 13.62 -23.28 -2.80
CA GLU A 657 13.75 -21.95 -2.20
C GLU A 657 13.01 -21.88 -0.85
N PRO A 658 13.29 -20.89 0.02
CA PRO A 658 12.68 -20.79 1.35
C PRO A 658 11.28 -20.16 1.34
N ASP A 659 10.96 -19.38 0.31
CA ASP A 659 9.72 -18.62 0.14
C ASP A 659 8.67 -19.41 -0.67
N ASP A 660 8.04 -20.38 0.00
CA ASP A 660 6.94 -21.20 -0.54
C ASP A 660 5.61 -20.39 -0.76
N PHE A 661 5.57 -19.09 -0.41
CA PHE A 661 4.39 -18.22 -0.54
C PHE A 661 4.29 -17.45 -1.86
N ASN A 662 5.40 -17.30 -2.59
CA ASN A 662 5.46 -16.53 -3.84
C ASN A 662 5.17 -17.46 -5.04
N PRO A 663 4.10 -17.25 -5.84
CA PRO A 663 3.67 -18.21 -6.84
C PRO A 663 4.60 -18.28 -8.06
N MET A 664 4.98 -19.49 -8.47
CA MET A 664 5.82 -19.73 -9.64
C MET A 664 5.08 -19.50 -10.96
N ILE A 665 5.61 -18.59 -11.78
CA ILE A 665 5.17 -18.32 -13.15
C ILE A 665 5.73 -19.42 -14.07
N LYS A 666 4.83 -20.29 -14.54
CA LYS A 666 5.19 -21.58 -15.15
C LYS A 666 5.72 -21.51 -16.59
N THR A 667 5.38 -20.47 -17.36
CA THR A 667 5.70 -20.36 -18.79
C THR A 667 6.24 -18.97 -19.18
N PRO A 668 7.05 -18.86 -20.25
CA PRO A 668 7.54 -17.56 -20.74
C PRO A 668 6.43 -16.60 -21.16
N GLN A 669 5.29 -17.10 -21.67
CA GLN A 669 4.15 -16.27 -22.09
C GLN A 669 3.35 -15.73 -20.89
N ALA A 670 3.30 -16.48 -19.79
CA ALA A 670 2.77 -15.99 -18.52
C ALA A 670 3.68 -14.90 -17.95
N LEU A 671 5.00 -15.13 -17.96
CA LEU A 671 6.02 -14.17 -17.50
C LEU A 671 5.97 -12.87 -18.31
N GLU A 672 5.92 -12.99 -19.64
CA GLU A 672 5.70 -11.90 -20.59
C GLU A 672 4.49 -11.05 -20.22
N SER A 673 3.37 -11.68 -19.88
CA SER A 673 2.14 -10.97 -19.55
C SER A 673 2.25 -10.24 -18.21
N VAL A 674 2.81 -10.87 -17.16
CA VAL A 674 2.94 -10.22 -15.85
C VAL A 674 4.00 -9.10 -15.83
N HIS A 675 5.10 -9.22 -16.60
CA HIS A 675 6.07 -8.13 -16.81
C HIS A 675 5.41 -6.94 -17.52
N TRP A 676 4.59 -7.19 -18.56
CA TRP A 676 3.86 -6.10 -19.24
C TRP A 676 2.73 -5.50 -18.39
N ARG A 677 2.19 -6.23 -17.42
CA ARG A 677 1.25 -5.70 -16.41
C ARG A 677 1.96 -4.70 -15.49
N GLY A 678 3.12 -5.09 -14.93
CA GLY A 678 3.95 -4.21 -14.09
C GLY A 678 4.43 -2.96 -14.83
N ALA A 679 4.99 -3.14 -16.04
CA ALA A 679 5.32 -2.04 -16.93
C ALA A 679 4.11 -1.14 -17.26
N GLY A 680 2.92 -1.72 -17.42
CA GLY A 680 1.68 -0.96 -17.62
C GLY A 680 1.29 -0.07 -16.44
N ALA A 681 1.50 -0.53 -15.21
CA ALA A 681 1.36 0.28 -14.01
C ALA A 681 2.38 1.42 -13.98
N ALA A 682 3.65 1.12 -14.28
CA ALA A 682 4.72 2.12 -14.38
C ALA A 682 4.41 3.23 -15.40
N LEU A 683 3.91 2.85 -16.59
CA LEU A 683 3.47 3.78 -17.63
C LEU A 683 2.25 4.63 -17.21
N ALA A 684 1.34 4.09 -16.40
CA ALA A 684 0.14 4.82 -15.94
C ALA A 684 0.40 5.73 -14.73
N HIS A 685 1.31 5.37 -13.83
CA HIS A 685 1.55 6.10 -12.56
C HIS A 685 2.91 6.84 -12.51
N GLY A 686 3.81 6.63 -13.47
CA GLY A 686 5.13 7.30 -13.50
C GLY A 686 6.14 6.69 -12.52
N SER A 687 6.09 5.38 -12.30
CA SER A 687 7.04 4.64 -11.46
C SER A 687 8.11 3.92 -12.29
N GLY A 688 9.09 3.31 -11.62
CA GLY A 688 10.00 2.33 -12.18
C GLY A 688 9.60 0.89 -11.93
N VAL A 689 10.35 -0.03 -12.54
CA VAL A 689 10.31 -1.49 -12.29
C VAL A 689 11.73 -2.02 -12.04
N SER A 690 11.87 -2.91 -11.08
CA SER A 690 13.09 -3.69 -10.84
C SER A 690 12.74 -5.17 -10.95
N TRP A 691 13.24 -5.84 -11.98
CA TRP A 691 13.07 -7.28 -12.13
C TRP A 691 14.16 -7.98 -11.32
N MET A 692 13.72 -8.84 -10.39
CA MET A 692 14.62 -9.43 -9.39
C MET A 692 14.80 -10.93 -9.63
N ASP A 693 16.05 -11.39 -9.58
CA ASP A 693 16.34 -12.71 -9.03
C ASP A 693 16.79 -12.53 -7.58
N LEU A 694 15.86 -12.81 -6.65
CA LEU A 694 16.08 -12.60 -5.22
C LEU A 694 17.18 -13.50 -4.63
N TRP A 695 17.47 -14.64 -5.25
CA TRP A 695 18.38 -15.67 -4.74
C TRP A 695 19.58 -15.98 -5.66
N GLY A 696 19.64 -15.38 -6.85
CA GLY A 696 20.61 -15.71 -7.91
C GLY A 696 20.45 -17.12 -8.48
N ASN A 697 19.20 -17.61 -8.60
CA ASN A 697 18.87 -18.97 -9.00
C ASN A 697 18.67 -19.20 -10.51
N GLY A 698 18.62 -18.13 -11.31
CA GLY A 698 18.47 -18.11 -12.77
C GLY A 698 17.07 -17.72 -13.24
N TRP A 699 16.32 -16.96 -12.42
CA TRP A 699 14.93 -16.58 -12.72
C TRP A 699 14.82 -15.72 -13.98
N LEU A 700 15.80 -14.85 -14.23
CA LEU A 700 15.84 -13.87 -15.33
C LEU A 700 16.84 -14.25 -16.44
N LYS A 701 17.43 -15.46 -16.36
CA LYS A 701 18.47 -15.99 -17.25
C LYS A 701 17.91 -16.46 -18.60
N THR A 702 17.25 -15.55 -19.32
CA THR A 702 16.71 -15.77 -20.66
C THR A 702 16.73 -14.46 -21.44
N PRO A 703 17.41 -14.37 -22.61
CA PRO A 703 17.55 -13.11 -23.36
C PRO A 703 16.22 -12.43 -23.72
N SER A 704 15.16 -13.19 -23.99
CA SER A 704 13.83 -12.64 -24.32
C SER A 704 13.07 -12.02 -23.13
N ILE A 705 13.64 -12.07 -21.93
CA ILE A 705 13.26 -11.20 -20.81
C ILE A 705 13.89 -9.82 -21.04
N TRP A 706 15.19 -9.74 -21.34
CA TRP A 706 15.89 -8.48 -21.53
C TRP A 706 15.53 -7.76 -22.86
N ASP A 707 15.20 -8.50 -23.93
CA ASP A 707 14.56 -7.99 -25.15
C ASP A 707 13.21 -7.27 -24.90
N ARG A 708 12.58 -7.52 -23.75
CA ARG A 708 11.37 -6.81 -23.28
C ARG A 708 11.72 -5.58 -22.49
N ALA A 709 12.77 -5.62 -21.68
CA ALA A 709 13.22 -4.49 -20.87
C ALA A 709 13.53 -3.27 -21.75
N SER A 710 14.19 -3.46 -22.90
CA SER A 710 14.45 -2.38 -23.87
C SER A 710 13.15 -1.69 -24.35
N LYS A 711 12.10 -2.47 -24.61
CA LYS A 711 10.76 -1.96 -25.02
C LYS A 711 10.00 -1.30 -23.87
N VAL A 712 10.25 -1.71 -22.62
CA VAL A 712 9.73 -1.03 -21.43
C VAL A 712 10.44 0.32 -21.24
N SER A 713 11.77 0.37 -21.41
CA SER A 713 12.54 1.62 -21.41
C SER A 713 12.08 2.58 -22.51
N GLU A 714 11.80 2.08 -23.72
CA GLU A 714 11.18 2.84 -24.81
C GLU A 714 9.81 3.41 -24.42
N GLY A 715 8.95 2.60 -23.79
CA GLY A 715 7.67 3.04 -23.24
C GLY A 715 7.83 4.17 -22.20
N LEU A 716 8.80 4.04 -21.30
CA LEU A 716 9.07 5.02 -20.24
C LEU A 716 9.68 6.33 -20.81
N LEU A 717 10.41 6.27 -21.93
CA LEU A 717 10.81 7.46 -22.69
C LEU A 717 9.59 8.20 -23.22
N TYR A 718 8.65 7.53 -23.91
CA TYR A 718 7.39 8.15 -24.32
C TYR A 718 6.61 8.75 -23.14
N ARG A 719 6.66 8.12 -21.94
CA ARG A 719 6.03 8.64 -20.72
C ARG A 719 6.68 9.93 -20.22
N MET A 720 8.00 10.03 -20.24
CA MET A 720 8.72 11.27 -19.90
C MET A 720 8.48 12.39 -20.93
N GLY A 721 8.25 12.04 -22.20
CA GLY A 721 7.81 12.98 -23.23
C GLY A 721 6.39 13.51 -22.99
N ALA A 722 5.43 12.62 -22.70
CA ALA A 722 4.03 12.96 -22.48
C ALA A 722 3.75 13.67 -21.13
N GLY A 723 4.58 13.43 -20.11
CA GLY A 723 4.33 13.90 -18.73
C GLY A 723 3.29 13.06 -17.99
N ILE A 724 2.85 13.54 -16.82
CA ILE A 724 1.79 12.91 -16.01
C ILE A 724 0.49 13.71 -16.10
N GLY A 725 -0.57 13.08 -16.62
CA GLY A 725 -1.93 13.64 -16.65
C GLY A 725 -2.66 13.49 -15.32
N GLU A 726 -3.82 14.15 -15.22
CA GLU A 726 -4.71 14.08 -14.05
C GLU A 726 -5.58 12.80 -14.04
N PRO A 727 -5.98 12.30 -12.85
CA PRO A 727 -6.91 11.19 -12.72
C PRO A 727 -8.38 11.64 -12.88
N ASP A 728 -9.24 10.78 -13.42
CA ASP A 728 -10.68 11.00 -13.35
C ASP A 728 -11.23 10.62 -11.95
N VAL A 729 -10.63 9.59 -11.32
CA VAL A 729 -11.01 9.04 -10.01
C VAL A 729 -9.82 9.06 -9.06
N CYS A 730 -9.94 9.77 -7.95
CA CYS A 730 -8.96 9.84 -6.87
C CYS A 730 -9.36 8.87 -5.74
N VAL A 731 -8.45 8.01 -5.30
CA VAL A 731 -8.64 7.11 -4.15
C VAL A 731 -7.76 7.58 -2.99
N PHE A 732 -8.38 7.88 -1.84
CA PHE A 732 -7.71 8.32 -0.63
C PHE A 732 -7.64 7.22 0.44
N ILE A 733 -6.45 7.05 1.00
CA ILE A 733 -6.18 6.31 2.24
C ILE A 733 -5.52 7.25 3.26
N ASP A 734 -5.98 7.26 4.52
CA ASP A 734 -5.22 7.87 5.62
C ASP A 734 -4.41 6.78 6.32
N GLU A 735 -3.08 6.92 6.33
CA GLU A 735 -2.19 5.91 6.89
C GLU A 735 -2.24 5.89 8.43
N ARG A 736 -2.53 7.02 9.07
CA ARG A 736 -2.62 7.13 10.53
C ARG A 736 -3.95 6.62 11.05
N ALA A 737 -5.04 6.73 10.26
CA ALA A 737 -6.34 6.15 10.58
C ALA A 737 -6.29 4.61 10.69
N LEU A 738 -5.35 3.93 10.04
CA LEU A 738 -5.15 2.49 10.22
C LEU A 738 -4.74 2.12 11.67
N ALA A 739 -4.18 3.03 12.47
CA ALA A 739 -3.82 2.75 13.86
C ALA A 739 -5.02 2.40 14.76
N TYR A 740 -6.24 2.76 14.34
CA TYR A 740 -7.48 2.39 15.02
C TYR A 740 -7.95 0.96 14.71
N LEU A 741 -7.37 0.28 13.70
CA LEU A 741 -7.81 -1.02 13.20
C LEU A 741 -7.62 -2.17 14.21
N VAL A 742 -8.59 -3.08 14.26
CA VAL A 742 -8.60 -4.28 15.11
C VAL A 742 -8.76 -5.57 14.29
N ASP A 743 -9.64 -5.56 13.29
CA ASP A 743 -9.99 -6.73 12.45
C ASP A 743 -9.30 -6.66 11.07
N GLN A 744 -8.53 -7.69 10.75
CA GLN A 744 -7.79 -7.83 9.48
C GLN A 744 -8.71 -8.14 8.29
N ASN A 745 -9.86 -8.77 8.55
CA ASN A 745 -10.89 -8.96 7.54
C ASN A 745 -11.57 -7.62 7.19
N ALA A 746 -11.78 -6.71 8.14
CA ALA A 746 -12.25 -5.36 7.86
C ALA A 746 -11.29 -4.58 6.94
N PHE A 747 -9.97 -4.71 7.14
CA PHE A 747 -8.98 -4.13 6.21
C PHE A 747 -9.04 -4.79 4.82
N SER A 748 -9.15 -6.11 4.77
CA SER A 748 -9.29 -6.85 3.52
C SER A 748 -10.52 -6.37 2.73
N LEU A 749 -11.65 -6.16 3.40
CA LEU A 749 -12.89 -5.67 2.81
C LEU A 749 -12.84 -4.18 2.43
N LEU A 750 -12.42 -3.29 3.33
CA LEU A 750 -12.50 -1.82 3.19
C LEU A 750 -11.33 -1.21 2.39
N VAL A 751 -10.20 -1.91 2.29
CA VAL A 751 -8.99 -1.40 1.63
C VAL A 751 -8.63 -2.27 0.44
N GLN A 752 -8.40 -3.57 0.65
CA GLN A 752 -7.80 -4.42 -0.40
C GLN A 752 -8.78 -4.79 -1.51
N ASN A 753 -10.00 -5.17 -1.16
CA ASN A 753 -11.06 -5.47 -2.13
C ASN A 753 -11.56 -4.21 -2.87
N VAL A 754 -11.39 -3.02 -2.26
CA VAL A 754 -11.73 -1.74 -2.90
C VAL A 754 -10.62 -1.30 -3.88
N ARG A 755 -9.34 -1.47 -3.52
CA ARG A 755 -8.19 -1.35 -4.43
C ARG A 755 -8.38 -2.24 -5.66
N GLU A 756 -8.72 -3.52 -5.46
CA GLU A 756 -9.06 -4.46 -6.54
C GLU A 756 -10.24 -3.98 -7.39
N SER A 757 -11.32 -3.51 -6.75
CA SER A 757 -12.53 -3.04 -7.43
C SER A 757 -12.30 -1.80 -8.30
N VAL A 758 -11.48 -0.85 -7.85
CA VAL A 758 -11.11 0.34 -8.65
C VAL A 758 -10.23 -0.05 -9.83
N LEU A 759 -9.24 -0.93 -9.63
CA LEU A 759 -8.34 -1.41 -10.69
C LEU A 759 -9.08 -2.22 -11.78
N ARG A 760 -10.19 -2.88 -11.44
CA ARG A 760 -11.09 -3.57 -12.38
C ARG A 760 -12.28 -2.73 -12.86
N ALA A 761 -12.43 -1.50 -12.38
CA ALA A 761 -13.52 -0.62 -12.81
C ALA A 761 -13.35 -0.15 -14.27
N GLY A 762 -12.12 -0.16 -14.81
CA GLY A 762 -11.85 0.34 -16.15
C GLY A 762 -11.88 1.86 -16.22
N VAL A 763 -11.37 2.55 -15.19
CA VAL A 763 -11.36 4.02 -15.08
C VAL A 763 -9.93 4.56 -14.97
N ASN A 764 -9.73 5.82 -15.32
CA ASN A 764 -8.48 6.54 -15.08
C ASN A 764 -8.37 6.89 -13.58
N ALA A 765 -7.72 6.01 -12.81
CA ALA A 765 -7.58 6.13 -11.35
C ALA A 765 -6.21 6.66 -10.93
N GLY A 766 -6.16 7.37 -9.80
CA GLY A 766 -4.94 7.73 -9.06
C GLY A 766 -5.12 7.47 -7.56
N PHE A 767 -4.05 7.02 -6.89
CA PHE A 767 -4.09 6.55 -5.51
C PHE A 767 -3.16 7.40 -4.63
N TYR A 768 -3.73 8.08 -3.64
CA TYR A 768 -3.06 9.11 -2.84
C TYR A 768 -3.28 8.92 -1.34
N LEU A 769 -2.37 9.46 -0.53
CA LEU A 769 -2.60 9.71 0.88
C LEU A 769 -3.65 10.83 1.05
N LEU A 770 -4.62 10.63 1.95
CA LEU A 770 -5.58 11.67 2.33
C LEU A 770 -4.87 12.93 2.85
N SER A 771 -3.70 12.76 3.46
CA SER A 771 -2.90 13.85 4.00
C SER A 771 -2.24 14.74 2.93
N ASP A 772 -2.03 14.25 1.70
CA ASP A 772 -1.50 15.08 0.60
C ASP A 772 -2.52 16.16 0.14
N LEU A 773 -3.82 15.88 0.23
CA LEU A 773 -4.87 16.87 -0.05
C LEU A 773 -4.72 18.14 0.81
N ALA A 774 -4.22 17.99 2.04
CA ALA A 774 -4.03 19.08 3.00
C ALA A 774 -2.63 19.70 2.96
N HIS A 775 -1.60 18.94 2.60
CA HIS A 775 -0.19 19.37 2.70
C HIS A 775 0.44 19.79 1.36
N ARG A 776 -0.21 19.56 0.21
CA ARG A 776 0.31 20.01 -1.10
C ARG A 776 -0.26 21.35 -1.50
N GLU A 777 0.60 22.24 -2.01
CA GLU A 777 0.14 23.48 -2.65
C GLU A 777 -0.72 23.15 -3.88
N LYS A 778 -0.20 22.26 -4.73
CA LYS A 778 -0.85 21.72 -5.92
C LYS A 778 -1.16 20.25 -5.70
N PHE A 779 -2.45 19.94 -5.65
CA PHE A 779 -2.98 18.59 -5.63
C PHE A 779 -3.71 18.33 -6.97
N PRO A 780 -3.58 17.15 -7.61
CA PRO A 780 -4.22 16.88 -8.91
C PRO A 780 -5.75 16.95 -8.83
N GLU A 781 -6.38 17.53 -9.84
CA GLU A 781 -7.84 17.58 -9.90
C GLU A 781 -8.45 16.25 -10.36
N ALA A 782 -9.67 15.97 -9.89
CA ALA A 782 -10.42 14.75 -10.19
C ALA A 782 -11.94 14.98 -10.10
N LYS A 783 -12.71 14.05 -10.67
CA LYS A 783 -14.19 14.14 -10.71
C LYS A 783 -14.85 13.34 -9.58
N VAL A 784 -14.25 12.22 -9.20
CA VAL A 784 -14.70 11.35 -8.11
C VAL A 784 -13.59 11.19 -7.07
N TYR A 785 -13.94 11.30 -5.79
CA TYR A 785 -13.03 11.09 -4.66
C TYR A 785 -13.57 9.98 -3.75
N ILE A 786 -12.84 8.87 -3.67
CA ILE A 786 -13.19 7.68 -2.88
C ILE A 786 -12.38 7.69 -1.59
N PHE A 787 -13.05 7.80 -0.44
CA PHE A 787 -12.42 7.81 0.89
C PHE A 787 -12.55 6.42 1.53
N LEU A 788 -11.46 5.66 1.61
CA LEU A 788 -11.47 4.27 2.09
C LEU A 788 -11.64 4.16 3.62
N ASN A 789 -10.92 5.00 4.35
CA ASN A 789 -10.76 4.89 5.81
C ASN A 789 -10.59 6.27 6.48
N ALA A 790 -11.34 7.28 6.06
CA ALA A 790 -11.25 8.67 6.57
C ALA A 790 -11.83 8.81 7.99
N TRP A 791 -11.34 8.01 8.94
CA TRP A 791 -11.89 7.89 10.29
C TRP A 791 -11.45 9.03 11.21
N ASP A 792 -10.21 9.50 11.14
CA ASP A 792 -9.65 10.57 11.98
C ASP A 792 -9.36 11.83 11.16
N ILE A 793 -10.36 12.71 11.03
CA ILE A 793 -10.31 13.87 10.12
C ILE A 793 -9.89 15.12 10.90
N ARG A 794 -8.57 15.34 10.88
CA ARG A 794 -7.85 16.49 11.44
C ARG A 794 -8.30 17.83 10.82
N PRO A 795 -8.11 18.99 11.49
CA PRO A 795 -8.65 20.28 11.04
C PRO A 795 -8.10 20.79 9.69
N ASP A 796 -6.83 20.50 9.39
CA ASP A 796 -6.17 20.78 8.10
C ASP A 796 -6.87 20.02 6.95
N THR A 797 -7.10 18.72 7.15
CA THR A 797 -7.75 17.84 6.18
C THR A 797 -9.23 18.21 6.01
N ARG A 798 -9.91 18.57 7.10
CA ARG A 798 -11.28 19.10 7.11
C ARG A 798 -11.40 20.40 6.29
N ALA A 799 -10.49 21.35 6.50
CA ALA A 799 -10.44 22.60 5.73
C ALA A 799 -10.11 22.37 4.26
N ALA A 800 -9.20 21.44 3.95
CA ALA A 800 -8.84 21.09 2.57
C ALA A 800 -10.00 20.42 1.82
N ILE A 801 -10.74 19.49 2.44
CA ILE A 801 -11.94 18.87 1.84
C ILE A 801 -12.99 19.95 1.54
N LYS A 802 -13.28 20.83 2.50
CA LYS A 802 -14.27 21.91 2.32
C LYS A 802 -13.88 22.93 1.25
N SER A 803 -12.60 23.33 1.19
CA SER A 803 -12.14 24.37 0.25
C SER A 803 -11.83 23.85 -1.16
N ARG A 804 -11.39 22.59 -1.29
CA ARG A 804 -10.95 22.00 -2.57
C ARG A 804 -11.95 21.03 -3.18
N LEU A 805 -12.73 20.29 -2.38
CA LEU A 805 -13.52 19.16 -2.87
C LEU A 805 -15.04 19.37 -2.83
N GLN A 806 -15.58 20.11 -1.86
CA GLN A 806 -17.02 20.42 -1.76
C GLN A 806 -17.46 21.50 -2.78
N ARG A 807 -17.12 21.31 -4.06
CA ARG A 807 -17.23 22.32 -5.15
C ARG A 807 -17.23 21.70 -6.56
N ASP A 808 -17.51 22.53 -7.56
CA ASP A 808 -17.34 22.30 -9.01
C ASP A 808 -17.97 21.00 -9.60
N GLY A 809 -19.04 20.49 -9.00
CA GLY A 809 -19.74 19.28 -9.43
C GLY A 809 -19.06 17.96 -9.03
N LYS A 810 -18.04 18.01 -8.15
CA LYS A 810 -17.26 16.84 -7.70
C LYS A 810 -18.12 15.85 -6.92
N VAL A 811 -17.80 14.56 -7.03
CA VAL A 811 -18.47 13.47 -6.31
C VAL A 811 -17.56 12.95 -5.19
N LEU A 812 -18.06 12.95 -3.94
CA LEU A 812 -17.35 12.45 -2.76
C LEU A 812 -18.05 11.18 -2.25
N PHE A 813 -17.32 10.05 -2.24
CA PHE A 813 -17.81 8.76 -1.78
C PHE A 813 -17.15 8.35 -0.45
N TRP A 814 -17.97 8.23 0.59
CA TRP A 814 -17.57 7.87 1.94
C TRP A 814 -17.86 6.40 2.20
N LEU A 815 -16.81 5.57 2.24
CA LEU A 815 -16.94 4.15 2.51
C LEU A 815 -17.09 3.88 4.01
N TYR A 816 -18.15 3.16 4.37
CA TYR A 816 -18.47 2.60 5.69
C TYR A 816 -18.67 3.62 6.82
N SER A 817 -17.70 4.49 7.07
CA SER A 817 -17.83 5.67 7.94
C SER A 817 -16.68 6.66 7.75
N ALA A 818 -16.94 7.94 8.03
CA ALA A 818 -15.95 9.01 7.97
C ALA A 818 -16.18 10.01 9.12
N GLY A 819 -15.10 10.66 9.58
CA GLY A 819 -15.17 11.64 10.67
C GLY A 819 -15.53 11.03 12.04
N LEU A 820 -15.18 9.76 12.28
CA LEU A 820 -15.34 9.11 13.59
C LEU A 820 -14.61 9.90 14.69
N PHE A 821 -13.45 10.46 14.34
CA PHE A 821 -12.57 11.18 15.23
C PHE A 821 -12.05 12.51 14.63
N ASP A 822 -11.59 13.41 15.49
CA ASP A 822 -10.81 14.62 15.15
C ASP A 822 -9.59 14.71 16.09
N ALA A 823 -8.39 14.60 15.53
CA ALA A 823 -7.13 14.32 16.26
C ALA A 823 -7.24 13.11 17.22
N GLY A 824 -8.13 12.17 16.90
CA GLY A 824 -8.46 11.01 17.70
C GLY A 824 -9.39 11.25 18.89
N ARG A 825 -10.06 12.41 18.99
CA ARG A 825 -11.19 12.59 19.90
C ARG A 825 -12.46 12.13 19.21
N ASP A 826 -13.35 11.43 19.92
CA ASP A 826 -14.67 11.02 19.40
C ASP A 826 -15.40 12.24 18.82
N SER A 827 -15.70 12.23 17.51
CA SER A 827 -16.11 13.42 16.74
C SER A 827 -17.20 13.14 15.70
N LEU A 828 -17.86 11.97 15.78
CA LEU A 828 -18.90 11.52 14.84
C LEU A 828 -20.04 12.55 14.63
N GLU A 829 -20.38 13.33 15.66
CA GLU A 829 -21.39 14.39 15.59
C GLU A 829 -21.00 15.49 14.58
N ARG A 830 -19.69 15.71 14.38
CA ARG A 830 -19.07 16.64 13.43
C ARG A 830 -18.72 16.00 12.08
N ALA A 831 -19.15 14.77 11.81
CA ALA A 831 -18.98 14.14 10.49
C ALA A 831 -19.70 14.93 9.38
N ARG A 832 -20.89 15.49 9.68
CA ARG A 832 -21.70 16.29 8.75
C ARG A 832 -20.95 17.50 8.17
N GLU A 833 -19.97 18.07 8.88
CA GLU A 833 -19.14 19.17 8.36
C GLU A 833 -18.31 18.77 7.13
N VAL A 834 -17.89 17.50 7.07
CA VAL A 834 -16.98 16.97 6.05
C VAL A 834 -17.74 16.21 4.97
N THR A 835 -18.71 15.37 5.38
CA THR A 835 -19.50 14.51 4.49
C THR A 835 -20.76 15.19 3.96
N GLY A 836 -21.23 16.29 4.58
CA GLY A 836 -22.56 16.85 4.34
C GLY A 836 -23.73 16.00 4.86
N ILE A 837 -23.44 14.82 5.42
CA ILE A 837 -24.41 13.79 5.83
C ILE A 837 -24.14 13.44 7.31
N ALA A 838 -25.09 13.69 8.20
CA ALA A 838 -24.95 13.28 9.59
C ALA A 838 -25.01 11.75 9.73
N LEU A 839 -24.07 11.18 10.48
CA LEU A 839 -23.95 9.73 10.73
C LEU A 839 -24.21 9.40 12.21
N LYS A 840 -24.82 8.24 12.49
CA LYS A 840 -24.98 7.71 13.86
C LYS A 840 -24.69 6.20 13.90
N PRO A 841 -24.21 5.64 15.03
CA PRO A 841 -24.01 4.20 15.16
C PRO A 841 -25.35 3.46 15.15
N GLN A 842 -25.41 2.28 14.55
CA GLN A 842 -26.59 1.43 14.60
C GLN A 842 -26.90 0.95 16.04
N PRO A 843 -28.17 0.77 16.40
CA PRO A 843 -28.56 0.25 17.70
C PRO A 843 -28.40 -1.29 17.79
N PHE A 844 -28.36 -1.79 19.03
CA PHE A 844 -28.55 -3.21 19.40
C PHE A 844 -27.64 -4.25 18.73
N TYR A 845 -26.38 -3.92 18.40
CA TYR A 845 -25.42 -4.84 17.76
C TYR A 845 -25.94 -5.46 16.45
N SER A 846 -26.64 -4.64 15.65
CA SER A 846 -27.32 -5.08 14.43
C SER A 846 -26.36 -5.61 13.36
N LYS A 847 -26.80 -6.61 12.60
CA LYS A 847 -25.98 -7.22 11.55
C LYS A 847 -25.88 -6.30 10.32
N SER A 848 -24.71 -6.32 9.69
CA SER A 848 -24.49 -5.84 8.33
C SER A 848 -25.38 -6.59 7.33
N GLY A 849 -25.78 -5.92 6.26
CA GLY A 849 -26.79 -6.38 5.31
C GLY A 849 -27.70 -5.23 4.89
N THR A 850 -27.65 -4.82 3.62
CA THR A 850 -28.41 -3.66 3.11
C THR A 850 -29.37 -4.03 1.98
N THR A 851 -30.65 -3.71 2.15
CA THR A 851 -31.68 -3.84 1.12
C THR A 851 -31.68 -2.61 0.21
N ILE A 852 -31.53 -2.82 -1.10
CA ILE A 852 -31.59 -1.75 -2.12
C ILE A 852 -33.04 -1.41 -2.45
N LEU A 853 -33.43 -0.15 -2.22
CA LEU A 853 -34.79 0.36 -2.45
C LEU A 853 -35.02 0.74 -3.93
N ASN A 854 -34.21 1.67 -4.45
CA ASN A 854 -34.43 2.26 -5.78
C ASN A 854 -33.62 1.53 -6.87
N ARG A 855 -34.15 0.41 -7.36
CA ARG A 855 -33.54 -0.40 -8.44
C ARG A 855 -33.37 0.29 -9.81
N ARG A 856 -33.80 1.55 -9.98
CA ARG A 856 -33.59 2.36 -11.20
C ARG A 856 -32.53 3.46 -11.05
N HIS A 857 -31.97 3.64 -9.85
CA HIS A 857 -30.89 4.60 -9.65
C HIS A 857 -29.57 3.99 -10.18
N PRO A 858 -28.72 4.71 -10.93
CA PRO A 858 -27.52 4.12 -11.54
C PRO A 858 -26.58 3.44 -10.52
N LEU A 859 -26.40 4.05 -9.34
CA LEU A 859 -25.60 3.48 -8.26
C LEU A 859 -26.22 2.22 -7.62
N CYS A 860 -27.51 1.97 -7.83
CA CYS A 860 -28.22 0.77 -7.38
C CYS A 860 -28.26 -0.33 -8.45
N GLU A 861 -28.27 0.05 -9.73
CA GLU A 861 -28.15 -0.87 -10.86
C GLU A 861 -26.77 -1.53 -10.92
N ALA A 862 -25.74 -0.86 -10.36
CA ALA A 862 -24.39 -1.38 -10.16
C ALA A 862 -24.28 -2.65 -9.30
N PHE A 863 -25.32 -3.02 -8.55
CA PHE A 863 -25.37 -4.26 -7.77
C PHE A 863 -26.23 -5.31 -8.47
N PRO A 864 -25.80 -6.60 -8.52
CA PRO A 864 -26.59 -7.65 -9.16
C PRO A 864 -27.86 -7.95 -8.34
N ASP A 865 -27.72 -8.06 -7.02
CA ASP A 865 -28.78 -8.43 -6.10
C ASP A 865 -29.57 -7.23 -5.57
N ARG A 866 -30.72 -7.53 -4.92
CA ARG A 866 -31.48 -6.56 -4.13
C ARG A 866 -30.96 -6.40 -2.70
N SER A 867 -30.04 -7.25 -2.26
CA SER A 867 -29.54 -7.27 -0.88
C SER A 867 -28.03 -7.42 -0.85
N LEU A 868 -27.35 -6.44 -0.28
CA LEU A 868 -25.91 -6.41 -0.02
C LEU A 868 -25.62 -7.18 1.27
N VAL A 869 -25.79 -8.50 1.24
CA VAL A 869 -25.58 -9.38 2.39
C VAL A 869 -24.24 -10.08 2.24
N THR A 870 -23.21 -9.51 2.86
CA THR A 870 -21.84 -10.05 2.86
C THR A 870 -21.69 -11.32 3.71
N GLY A 871 -22.62 -11.57 4.64
CA GLY A 871 -22.48 -12.57 5.70
C GLY A 871 -21.49 -12.18 6.81
N THR A 872 -20.70 -11.14 6.60
CA THR A 872 -19.61 -10.69 7.46
C THR A 872 -20.05 -9.47 8.27
N LYS A 873 -19.98 -9.58 9.60
CA LYS A 873 -20.44 -8.54 10.52
C LYS A 873 -19.28 -7.63 10.92
N LEU A 874 -19.31 -6.37 10.51
CA LEU A 874 -18.39 -5.33 11.00
C LEU A 874 -19.12 -4.47 12.04
N GLU A 875 -18.48 -4.24 13.20
CA GLU A 875 -19.04 -3.45 14.31
C GLU A 875 -18.04 -2.40 14.85
N PRO A 876 -18.50 -1.20 15.23
CA PRO A 876 -19.85 -0.66 15.06
C PRO A 876 -20.17 -0.35 13.59
N SER A 877 -21.40 -0.59 13.16
CA SER A 877 -21.94 -0.10 11.88
C SER A 877 -22.64 1.26 12.02
N TYR A 878 -22.79 2.01 10.93
CA TYR A 878 -23.22 3.41 10.94
C TYR A 878 -24.32 3.68 9.92
N PHE A 879 -25.40 4.33 10.36
CA PHE A 879 -26.49 4.76 9.48
C PHE A 879 -26.45 6.28 9.25
N ALA A 880 -26.91 6.72 8.09
CA ALA A 880 -27.11 8.13 7.78
C ALA A 880 -28.43 8.64 8.34
N ILE A 881 -28.44 9.85 8.90
CA ILE A 881 -29.68 10.56 9.21
C ILE A 881 -30.25 11.08 7.88
N PRO A 882 -31.47 10.68 7.47
CA PRO A 882 -32.08 11.15 6.24
C PRO A 882 -32.63 12.57 6.44
N GLU A 883 -31.76 13.54 6.20
CA GLU A 883 -32.11 14.94 5.94
C GLU A 883 -32.60 15.05 4.47
N ASP A 884 -32.12 16.03 3.70
CA ASP A 884 -32.40 16.19 2.26
C ASP A 884 -31.69 15.14 1.37
N ALA A 885 -31.38 13.97 1.91
CA ALA A 885 -30.64 12.89 1.24
C ALA A 885 -31.59 11.84 0.66
N LEU A 886 -31.37 11.48 -0.61
CA LEU A 886 -32.06 10.37 -1.27
C LEU A 886 -31.58 9.04 -0.69
N ILE A 887 -32.49 8.30 -0.05
CA ILE A 887 -32.24 6.94 0.43
C ILE A 887 -32.25 5.98 -0.76
N LEU A 888 -31.12 5.29 -0.96
CA LEU A 888 -30.94 4.26 -1.98
C LEU A 888 -31.03 2.84 -1.39
N GLY A 889 -30.65 2.68 -0.12
CA GLY A 889 -30.73 1.43 0.60
C GLY A 889 -30.79 1.60 2.12
N GLU A 890 -31.40 0.62 2.78
CA GLU A 890 -31.58 0.55 4.24
C GLU A 890 -31.02 -0.77 4.78
N TYR A 891 -30.48 -0.75 6.00
CA TYR A 891 -30.05 -1.96 6.68
C TYR A 891 -31.22 -2.94 6.88
N SER A 892 -31.11 -4.16 6.34
CA SER A 892 -32.17 -5.16 6.27
C SER A 892 -32.72 -5.61 7.63
N GLN A 893 -31.97 -5.40 8.72
CA GLN A 893 -32.41 -5.72 10.09
C GLN A 893 -33.11 -4.55 10.80
N THR A 894 -32.79 -3.29 10.47
CA THR A 894 -33.19 -2.11 11.27
C THR A 894 -34.05 -1.10 10.52
N GLY A 895 -34.09 -1.14 9.18
CA GLY A 895 -34.75 -0.12 8.36
C GLY A 895 -34.04 1.25 8.41
N LEU A 896 -32.79 1.31 8.89
CA LEU A 896 -32.03 2.55 8.99
C LEU A 896 -31.25 2.82 7.69
N PRO A 897 -31.18 4.07 7.18
CA PRO A 897 -30.52 4.36 5.90
C PRO A 897 -29.03 4.02 5.92
N SER A 898 -28.64 3.09 5.06
CA SER A 898 -27.27 2.58 4.94
C SER A 898 -26.60 2.97 3.63
N PHE A 899 -27.38 3.29 2.59
CA PHE A 899 -26.89 3.80 1.33
C PHE A 899 -27.68 5.04 0.95
N VAL A 900 -27.03 6.20 0.90
CA VAL A 900 -27.69 7.49 0.61
C VAL A 900 -26.85 8.36 -0.32
N VAL A 901 -27.52 9.27 -1.04
CA VAL A 901 -26.91 10.31 -1.87
C VAL A 901 -27.49 11.67 -1.47
N LYS A 902 -26.65 12.69 -1.30
CA LYS A 902 -27.09 14.08 -1.06
C LYS A 902 -26.43 15.00 -2.09
N GLU A 903 -27.25 15.60 -2.94
CA GLU A 903 -26.80 16.57 -3.95
C GLU A 903 -26.83 17.97 -3.33
N PHE A 904 -25.69 18.63 -3.27
CA PHE A 904 -25.57 20.02 -2.85
C PHE A 904 -25.75 20.88 -4.10
N THR A 905 -26.86 21.61 -4.14
CA THR A 905 -27.27 22.45 -5.28
C THR A 905 -27.18 23.93 -4.92
N GLY A 906 -26.83 24.76 -5.90
CA GLY A 906 -26.54 26.18 -5.70
C GLY A 906 -25.86 26.79 -6.94
N GLU A 907 -25.02 27.80 -6.72
CA GLU A 907 -24.13 28.34 -7.76
C GLU A 907 -23.17 27.25 -8.29
N PRO A 908 -22.70 27.30 -9.54
CA PRO A 908 -21.89 26.24 -10.15
C PRO A 908 -20.67 25.81 -9.31
N GLU A 909 -19.95 26.78 -8.74
CA GLU A 909 -18.78 26.55 -7.87
C GLU A 909 -19.13 25.87 -6.53
N GLN A 910 -20.39 25.93 -6.10
CA GLN A 910 -20.88 25.37 -4.83
C GLN A 910 -21.55 24.00 -5.01
N ARG A 911 -21.67 23.50 -6.24
CA ARG A 911 -22.30 22.19 -6.51
C ARG A 911 -21.34 21.06 -6.19
N TRP A 912 -21.84 20.00 -5.56
CA TRP A 912 -21.13 18.73 -5.38
C TRP A 912 -22.12 17.64 -4.94
N THR A 913 -21.73 16.38 -5.03
CA THR A 913 -22.57 15.26 -4.62
C THR A 913 -21.85 14.41 -3.58
N SER A 914 -22.51 14.18 -2.45
CA SER A 914 -22.03 13.28 -1.41
C SER A 914 -22.74 11.93 -1.51
N ILE A 915 -21.98 10.85 -1.40
CA ILE A 915 -22.47 9.47 -1.37
C ILE A 915 -21.94 8.80 -0.10
N PHE A 916 -22.81 8.19 0.69
CA PHE A 916 -22.42 7.38 1.85
C PHE A 916 -22.92 5.95 1.70
N LEU A 917 -22.04 4.97 1.87
CA LEU A 917 -22.36 3.54 1.89
C LEU A 917 -21.83 2.90 3.18
N GLY A 918 -22.71 2.65 4.15
CA GLY A 918 -22.45 1.98 5.43
C GLY A 918 -22.21 0.47 5.33
N GLU A 919 -21.91 -0.05 4.13
CA GLU A 919 -21.53 -1.45 3.89
C GLU A 919 -20.11 -1.50 3.30
N PRO A 920 -19.32 -2.53 3.60
CA PRO A 920 -17.97 -2.66 3.06
C PRO A 920 -17.94 -3.22 1.62
N GLN A 921 -19.08 -3.26 0.92
CA GLN A 921 -19.23 -3.90 -0.39
C GLN A 921 -19.13 -2.88 -1.54
N VAL A 922 -17.91 -2.47 -1.87
CA VAL A 922 -17.62 -1.83 -3.17
C VAL A 922 -17.40 -2.90 -4.23
N ASN A 923 -17.85 -2.65 -5.47
CA ASN A 923 -17.56 -3.49 -6.63
C ASN A 923 -17.15 -2.60 -7.83
N PRO A 924 -16.59 -3.17 -8.93
CA PRO A 924 -16.16 -2.38 -10.07
C PRO A 924 -17.30 -1.61 -10.77
N SER A 925 -18.52 -2.15 -10.76
CA SER A 925 -19.71 -1.49 -11.31
C SER A 925 -20.12 -0.24 -10.53
N LEU A 926 -19.96 -0.20 -9.21
CA LEU A 926 -20.26 0.98 -8.39
C LEU A 926 -19.26 2.10 -8.71
N VAL A 927 -17.98 1.77 -8.83
CA VAL A 927 -16.93 2.72 -9.24
C VAL A 927 -17.22 3.26 -10.65
N ARG A 928 -17.63 2.39 -11.61
CA ARG A 928 -18.10 2.83 -12.93
C ARG A 928 -19.32 3.76 -12.86
N ALA A 929 -20.31 3.44 -12.04
CA ALA A 929 -21.53 4.23 -11.93
C ALA A 929 -21.25 5.62 -11.33
N MET A 930 -20.38 5.73 -10.33
CA MET A 930 -19.91 7.02 -9.79
C MET A 930 -19.10 7.81 -10.83
N ALA A 931 -18.20 7.14 -11.57
CA ALA A 931 -17.43 7.75 -12.64
C ALA A 931 -18.34 8.32 -13.75
N GLN A 932 -19.32 7.53 -14.22
CA GLN A 932 -20.29 7.97 -15.22
C GLN A 932 -21.16 9.14 -14.73
N MET A 933 -21.60 9.10 -13.47
CA MET A 933 -22.36 10.19 -12.85
C MET A 933 -21.57 11.50 -12.79
N ALA A 934 -20.25 11.43 -12.61
CA ALA A 934 -19.33 12.58 -12.57
C ALA A 934 -18.76 12.99 -13.94
N GLY A 935 -19.18 12.37 -15.05
CA GLY A 935 -18.63 12.66 -16.39
C GLY A 935 -17.19 12.19 -16.61
N ALA A 936 -16.75 11.16 -15.89
CA ALA A 936 -15.49 10.45 -16.15
C ALA A 936 -15.65 9.39 -17.25
N HIS A 937 -14.58 9.15 -18.02
CA HIS A 937 -14.60 8.15 -19.09
C HIS A 937 -14.35 6.74 -18.55
N VAL A 938 -15.23 5.81 -18.90
CA VAL A 938 -15.07 4.37 -18.60
C VAL A 938 -14.51 3.66 -19.83
N TRP A 939 -13.32 3.11 -19.68
CA TRP A 939 -12.54 2.43 -20.72
C TRP A 939 -12.93 0.96 -20.88
N ASN A 940 -13.23 0.26 -19.79
CA ASN A 940 -13.54 -1.17 -19.83
C ASN A 940 -14.76 -1.55 -18.96
N PHE A 941 -15.55 -2.48 -19.49
CA PHE A 941 -16.72 -3.06 -18.82
C PHE A 941 -16.57 -4.57 -18.56
N ASN A 942 -15.45 -5.19 -18.99
CA ASN A 942 -15.17 -6.63 -18.84
C ASN A 942 -14.46 -7.02 -17.52
N GLU A 943 -14.19 -6.07 -16.62
CA GLU A 943 -13.53 -6.30 -15.31
C GLU A 943 -12.12 -6.91 -15.35
N ASP A 944 -11.46 -6.78 -16.51
CA ASP A 944 -10.00 -6.89 -16.62
C ASP A 944 -9.32 -5.78 -15.80
N LEU A 945 -8.07 -6.01 -15.39
CA LEU A 945 -7.24 -4.94 -14.84
C LEU A 945 -6.96 -3.91 -15.94
N VAL A 946 -7.18 -2.64 -15.62
CA VAL A 946 -6.89 -1.50 -16.50
C VAL A 946 -5.99 -0.50 -15.78
N HIS A 947 -4.77 -0.31 -16.31
CA HIS A 947 -3.93 0.82 -15.93
C HIS A 947 -4.01 1.86 -17.06
N VAL A 948 -4.63 3.01 -16.77
CA VAL A 948 -4.80 4.11 -17.72
C VAL A 948 -4.37 5.41 -17.07
N ARG A 949 -3.52 6.14 -17.80
CA ARG A 949 -3.36 7.59 -17.68
C ARG A 949 -2.94 8.07 -19.07
N PRO A 950 -3.84 8.70 -19.86
CA PRO A 950 -3.56 9.04 -21.25
C PRO A 950 -2.23 9.80 -21.41
N PRO A 951 -1.43 9.48 -22.44
CA PRO A 951 -1.75 8.64 -23.61
C PRO A 951 -1.63 7.12 -23.38
N PHE A 952 -1.37 6.64 -22.16
CA PHE A 952 -1.13 5.21 -21.90
C PHE A 952 -2.38 4.44 -21.49
N LEU A 953 -2.59 3.28 -22.13
CA LEU A 953 -3.65 2.30 -21.83
C LEU A 953 -3.03 0.90 -21.78
N THR A 954 -3.05 0.27 -20.62
CA THR A 954 -2.77 -1.17 -20.45
C THR A 954 -4.00 -1.92 -20.00
N VAL A 955 -4.27 -3.07 -20.63
CA VAL A 955 -5.33 -4.00 -20.25
C VAL A 955 -4.70 -5.38 -19.99
N HIS A 956 -4.87 -5.92 -18.79
CA HIS A 956 -4.42 -7.25 -18.43
C HIS A 956 -5.63 -8.16 -18.19
N CYS A 957 -5.85 -9.09 -19.12
CA CYS A 957 -7.14 -9.73 -19.30
C CYS A 957 -7.42 -10.86 -18.31
N ALA A 958 -8.64 -10.92 -17.77
CA ALA A 958 -9.12 -12.00 -16.93
C ALA A 958 -10.15 -12.85 -17.71
N GLY A 959 -9.80 -14.09 -18.05
CA GLY A 959 -10.61 -15.01 -18.84
C GLY A 959 -10.56 -14.76 -20.36
N THR A 960 -10.39 -15.84 -21.13
CA THR A 960 -10.39 -15.83 -22.60
C THR A 960 -11.72 -15.31 -23.17
N GLY A 961 -11.66 -14.44 -24.17
CA GLY A 961 -12.85 -13.97 -24.90
C GLY A 961 -12.64 -12.70 -25.71
N PRO A 962 -13.65 -12.26 -26.48
CA PRO A 962 -13.62 -10.94 -27.11
C PRO A 962 -13.57 -9.83 -26.05
N ARG A 963 -12.94 -8.71 -26.39
CA ARG A 963 -12.91 -7.46 -25.61
C ARG A 963 -13.28 -6.27 -26.49
N ALA A 964 -13.91 -5.27 -25.88
CA ALA A 964 -14.24 -4.00 -26.50
C ALA A 964 -13.92 -2.88 -25.51
N ILE A 965 -12.77 -2.24 -25.72
CA ILE A 965 -12.30 -1.13 -24.89
C ILE A 965 -12.83 0.16 -25.49
N ALA A 966 -13.57 0.94 -24.71
CA ALA A 966 -14.15 2.21 -25.12
C ALA A 966 -13.09 3.30 -25.10
N LEU A 967 -12.89 3.95 -26.24
CA LEU A 967 -12.04 5.13 -26.40
C LEU A 967 -12.91 6.40 -26.52
N PRO A 968 -12.39 7.58 -26.16
CA PRO A 968 -13.03 8.85 -26.48
C PRO A 968 -13.25 9.06 -27.99
N ASN A 969 -14.14 9.99 -28.34
CA ASN A 969 -14.52 10.21 -29.75
C ASN A 969 -13.32 10.66 -30.61
N LYS A 970 -13.16 10.06 -31.79
CA LYS A 970 -12.04 10.24 -32.73
C LYS A 970 -10.66 9.76 -32.24
N TRP A 971 -10.56 9.10 -31.08
CA TRP A 971 -9.27 8.58 -30.62
C TRP A 971 -8.85 7.33 -31.39
N VAL A 972 -7.54 7.21 -31.61
CA VAL A 972 -6.89 6.06 -32.24
C VAL A 972 -6.12 5.23 -31.21
N ALA A 973 -5.68 4.04 -31.58
CA ALA A 973 -4.87 3.16 -30.73
C ALA A 973 -3.68 2.58 -31.50
N TYR A 974 -2.49 2.70 -30.92
CA TYR A 974 -1.25 2.09 -31.41
C TYR A 974 -0.74 1.08 -30.38
N ASN A 975 -0.58 -0.18 -30.78
CA ASN A 975 -0.14 -1.27 -29.89
C ASN A 975 1.39 -1.24 -29.76
N LEU A 976 1.89 -0.96 -28.54
CA LEU A 976 3.33 -0.89 -28.25
C LEU A 976 4.02 -2.26 -28.32
N LEU A 977 3.28 -3.36 -28.13
CA LEU A 977 3.81 -4.73 -28.15
C LEU A 977 4.08 -5.22 -29.59
N THR A 978 3.18 -4.88 -30.52
CA THR A 978 3.27 -5.29 -31.93
C THR A 978 3.79 -4.18 -32.86
N LYS A 979 3.99 -2.96 -32.34
CA LYS A 979 4.37 -1.73 -33.07
C LYS A 979 3.46 -1.44 -34.27
N GLN A 980 2.14 -1.56 -34.07
CA GLN A 980 1.13 -1.41 -35.13
C GLN A 980 -0.09 -0.60 -34.67
N TRP A 981 -0.59 0.23 -35.57
CA TRP A 981 -1.93 0.83 -35.47
C TRP A 981 -3.02 -0.25 -35.44
N VAL A 982 -3.97 -0.13 -34.52
CA VAL A 982 -5.11 -1.04 -34.40
C VAL A 982 -6.37 -0.37 -34.95
N GLN A 983 -7.18 -1.10 -35.70
CA GLN A 983 -8.44 -0.58 -36.24
C GLN A 983 -9.45 -0.32 -35.12
N THR A 984 -9.88 0.93 -34.98
CA THR A 984 -10.92 1.35 -34.04
C THR A 984 -12.28 1.40 -34.74
N ASP A 985 -13.29 0.81 -34.11
CA ASP A 985 -14.68 0.77 -34.56
C ASP A 985 -15.44 1.95 -33.95
N SER A 986 -15.30 3.12 -34.59
CA SER A 986 -15.79 4.45 -34.16
C SER A 986 -15.17 4.94 -32.84
N THR A 987 -15.53 4.29 -31.74
CA THR A 987 -15.09 4.55 -30.36
C THR A 987 -14.67 3.27 -29.63
N ASN A 988 -14.51 2.14 -30.34
CA ASN A 988 -14.21 0.84 -29.74
C ASN A 988 -12.93 0.23 -30.30
N LEU A 989 -11.95 0.00 -29.42
CA LEU A 989 -10.80 -0.87 -29.68
C LEU A 989 -11.22 -2.32 -29.41
N ARG A 990 -11.24 -3.17 -30.45
CA ARG A 990 -11.70 -4.56 -30.37
C ARG A 990 -10.56 -5.56 -30.59
N PHE A 991 -10.47 -6.56 -29.74
CA PHE A 991 -9.54 -7.69 -29.90
C PHE A 991 -10.10 -8.96 -29.23
N THR A 992 -9.47 -10.11 -29.46
CA THR A 992 -9.75 -11.35 -28.70
C THR A 992 -8.59 -11.57 -27.74
N ALA A 993 -8.89 -11.59 -26.44
CA ALA A 993 -7.95 -11.90 -25.39
C ALA A 993 -7.91 -13.42 -25.15
N ASN A 994 -6.73 -13.92 -24.78
CA ASN A 994 -6.63 -15.17 -24.03
C ASN A 994 -6.64 -14.84 -22.52
N ASP A 995 -6.90 -15.83 -21.69
CA ASP A 995 -6.79 -15.65 -20.24
C ASP A 995 -5.36 -15.22 -19.85
N GLY A 996 -5.28 -14.19 -19.00
CA GLY A 996 -4.04 -13.65 -18.49
C GLY A 996 -3.17 -12.83 -19.44
N THR A 997 -3.56 -12.59 -20.70
CA THR A 997 -2.73 -11.81 -21.64
C THR A 997 -2.79 -10.31 -21.40
N THR A 998 -1.64 -9.64 -21.49
CA THR A 998 -1.54 -8.17 -21.42
C THR A 998 -1.48 -7.54 -22.81
N HIS A 999 -2.17 -6.42 -22.98
CA HIS A 999 -2.08 -5.56 -24.15
C HIS A 999 -1.76 -4.12 -23.70
N VAL A 1000 -0.80 -3.48 -24.36
CA VAL A 1000 -0.33 -2.11 -24.02
C VAL A 1000 -0.45 -1.23 -25.26
N PHE A 1001 -1.07 -0.06 -25.11
CA PHE A 1001 -1.38 0.86 -26.20
C PHE A 1001 -1.00 2.30 -25.85
N LEU A 1002 -0.58 3.06 -26.87
CA LEU A 1002 -0.76 4.51 -26.92
C LEU A 1002 -2.16 4.81 -27.46
N VAL A 1003 -2.86 5.75 -26.84
CA VAL A 1003 -4.20 6.22 -27.20
C VAL A 1003 -4.29 7.74 -27.08
N GLY A 1004 -4.96 8.39 -28.03
CA GLY A 1004 -5.08 9.84 -28.12
C GLY A 1004 -5.65 10.28 -29.46
N GLY A 1005 -5.56 11.58 -29.77
CA GLY A 1005 -5.69 12.08 -31.13
C GLY A 1005 -4.57 11.54 -32.02
N GLN A 1006 -4.85 11.36 -33.32
CA GLN A 1006 -3.87 10.75 -34.23
C GLN A 1006 -2.57 11.56 -34.31
N GLU A 1007 -2.66 12.88 -34.45
CA GLU A 1007 -1.50 13.77 -34.49
C GLU A 1007 -0.68 13.74 -33.19
N GLU A 1008 -1.33 13.56 -32.03
CA GLU A 1008 -0.67 13.47 -30.71
C GLU A 1008 0.13 12.16 -30.58
N VAL A 1009 -0.47 11.04 -30.99
CA VAL A 1009 0.20 9.72 -30.97
C VAL A 1009 1.30 9.66 -32.03
N GLU A 1010 1.11 10.26 -33.21
CA GLU A 1010 2.15 10.38 -34.23
C GLU A 1010 3.32 11.27 -33.78
N GLN A 1011 3.06 12.37 -33.06
CA GLN A 1011 4.11 13.18 -32.43
C GLN A 1011 4.90 12.39 -31.38
N LEU A 1012 4.23 11.66 -30.49
CA LEU A 1012 4.90 10.82 -29.48
C LEU A 1012 5.78 9.74 -30.12
N LEU A 1013 5.29 9.09 -31.19
CA LEU A 1013 6.03 8.08 -31.97
C LEU A 1013 7.14 8.65 -32.86
N THR A 1014 7.28 9.98 -32.93
CA THR A 1014 8.34 10.68 -33.68
C THR A 1014 9.23 11.57 -32.80
N LEU A 1015 9.10 11.47 -31.48
CA LEU A 1015 10.05 12.08 -30.54
C LEU A 1015 11.44 11.48 -30.73
N ASP A 1016 12.47 12.34 -30.73
CA ASP A 1016 13.85 11.88 -30.62
C ASP A 1016 14.10 11.36 -29.20
N HIS A 1017 14.60 10.13 -29.10
CA HIS A 1017 14.89 9.51 -27.81
C HIS A 1017 16.19 10.06 -27.20
N ASP A 1018 17.10 10.62 -27.98
CA ASP A 1018 18.36 11.18 -27.45
C ASP A 1018 18.12 12.54 -26.73
N ASP A 1019 17.13 13.32 -27.20
CA ASP A 1019 16.60 14.51 -26.51
C ASP A 1019 15.80 14.17 -25.23
N LEU A 1020 15.31 12.94 -25.11
CA LEU A 1020 14.68 12.42 -23.89
C LEU A 1020 15.72 11.82 -22.93
N LEU A 1021 16.79 11.21 -23.45
CA LEU A 1021 17.91 10.64 -22.69
C LEU A 1021 18.89 11.70 -22.15
N THR A 1022 18.71 12.98 -22.48
CA THR A 1022 19.56 14.09 -22.01
C THR A 1022 18.75 15.22 -21.35
N MET A 1023 19.38 15.96 -20.43
CA MET A 1023 18.81 17.13 -19.75
C MET A 1023 19.86 18.24 -19.59
N ALA A 1024 19.85 19.22 -20.51
CA ALA A 1024 20.84 20.31 -20.55
C ALA A 1024 20.94 21.12 -19.23
N SER A 1025 19.83 21.26 -18.51
CA SER A 1025 19.75 21.83 -17.16
C SER A 1025 18.78 21.01 -16.31
N LEU A 1026 19.15 20.76 -15.06
CA LEU A 1026 18.25 20.15 -14.08
C LEU A 1026 17.18 21.16 -13.65
N PRO A 1027 15.90 20.76 -13.53
CA PRO A 1027 14.89 21.64 -12.95
C PRO A 1027 15.18 21.81 -11.45
N PRO A 1028 14.91 23.00 -10.86
CA PRO A 1028 15.03 23.16 -9.41
C PRO A 1028 14.10 22.18 -8.71
N ARG A 1029 14.55 21.61 -7.58
CA ARG A 1029 13.74 20.73 -6.73
C ARG A 1029 12.49 21.49 -6.30
N GLN A 1030 11.34 21.14 -6.87
CA GLN A 1030 10.08 21.80 -6.58
C GLN A 1030 9.68 21.48 -5.15
N ASP A 1031 9.54 22.50 -4.31
CA ASP A 1031 8.76 22.34 -3.09
C ASP A 1031 7.28 22.45 -3.46
N ASN A 1032 6.56 21.33 -3.30
CA ASN A 1032 5.11 21.26 -3.39
C ASN A 1032 4.53 20.96 -2.00
N THR A 1033 5.17 21.45 -0.94
CA THR A 1033 4.75 21.26 0.45
C THR A 1033 4.36 22.62 1.01
N LEU A 1034 3.15 22.72 1.57
CA LEU A 1034 2.80 23.89 2.37
C LEU A 1034 3.75 23.99 3.56
N GLY A 1035 4.25 25.19 3.85
CA GLY A 1035 5.32 25.47 4.81
C GLY A 1035 5.02 25.22 6.30
N THR A 1036 4.07 24.33 6.61
CA THR A 1036 3.95 23.71 7.93
C THR A 1036 5.22 22.93 8.25
N ASP A 1037 5.82 23.21 9.42
CA ASP A 1037 6.99 22.50 9.97
C ASP A 1037 6.84 20.98 9.80
N ALA A 1038 7.90 20.29 9.36
CA ALA A 1038 7.88 18.84 9.12
C ALA A 1038 7.45 18.02 10.37
N ASN A 1039 7.62 18.59 11.57
CA ASN A 1039 7.16 18.03 12.84
C ASN A 1039 5.64 18.13 13.06
N ALA A 1040 4.94 19.04 12.36
CA ALA A 1040 3.55 19.42 12.63
C ALA A 1040 2.49 18.45 12.07
N PHE A 1041 2.88 17.36 11.41
CA PHE A 1041 1.96 16.34 10.90
C PHE A 1041 1.12 15.67 12.00
N ASP A 1042 1.64 15.65 13.23
CA ASP A 1042 0.84 15.45 14.43
C ASP A 1042 0.67 16.79 15.15
N ILE A 1043 -0.33 17.57 14.71
CA ILE A 1043 -0.86 18.66 15.53
C ILE A 1043 -1.13 18.09 16.93
N PRO A 1044 -0.51 18.63 18.00
CA PRO A 1044 -0.73 18.17 19.37
C PRO A 1044 -2.23 18.12 19.67
N ILE A 1045 -2.69 17.13 20.45
CA ILE A 1045 -4.13 16.97 20.69
C ILE A 1045 -4.65 18.26 21.32
N MET A 1046 -5.62 18.93 20.65
CA MET A 1046 -6.04 20.31 20.93
C MET A 1046 -6.17 20.58 22.43
N LYS A 1047 -5.72 21.74 22.91
CA LYS A 1047 -5.62 22.01 24.35
C LYS A 1047 -7.00 21.94 25.03
N LEU A 1048 -7.01 21.65 26.32
CA LEU A 1048 -8.25 21.55 27.09
C LEU A 1048 -8.97 22.90 27.28
N ASN A 1049 -8.34 24.05 27.00
CA ASN A 1049 -9.02 25.35 26.89
C ASN A 1049 -9.65 25.55 25.51
N GLU A 1050 -8.94 25.18 24.42
CA GLU A 1050 -9.48 25.17 23.05
C GLU A 1050 -10.72 24.25 22.95
N TRP A 1051 -10.79 23.21 23.79
CA TRP A 1051 -11.96 22.34 23.99
C TRP A 1051 -13.17 23.00 24.68
N MET A 1052 -12.98 24.08 25.45
CA MET A 1052 -14.07 24.83 26.09
C MET A 1052 -14.45 26.10 25.31
N GLU A 1053 -13.50 26.67 24.55
CA GLU A 1053 -13.70 27.87 23.74
C GLU A 1053 -14.24 27.53 22.34
N GLY A 1054 -13.83 26.40 21.73
CA GLY A 1054 -14.35 25.89 20.44
C GLY A 1054 -15.79 25.37 20.48
N GLY A 1055 -16.56 25.73 21.50
CA GLY A 1055 -17.99 25.57 21.59
C GLY A 1055 -18.67 26.94 21.60
N ASP A 1056 -18.64 27.65 20.46
CA ASP A 1056 -19.36 28.90 20.23
C ASP A 1056 -20.88 28.65 20.27
N ALA A 1057 -21.39 28.57 21.49
CA ALA A 1057 -22.80 28.33 21.78
C ALA A 1057 -23.70 29.47 21.26
N ASP A 1058 -23.13 30.65 21.00
CA ASP A 1058 -23.87 31.82 20.55
C ASP A 1058 -24.11 31.84 19.03
N GLU A 1059 -23.19 31.35 18.18
CA GLU A 1059 -23.47 31.21 16.73
C GLU A 1059 -24.42 30.03 16.44
N VAL A 1060 -24.33 28.94 17.20
CA VAL A 1060 -25.21 27.77 17.03
C VAL A 1060 -26.61 28.00 17.63
N ALA A 1061 -26.76 28.91 18.60
CA ALA A 1061 -28.06 29.20 19.21
C ALA A 1061 -29.08 29.82 18.25
N ASP A 1062 -28.64 30.69 17.33
CA ASP A 1062 -29.55 31.44 16.46
C ASP A 1062 -30.15 30.57 15.33
N GLU A 1063 -29.43 29.55 14.83
CA GLU A 1063 -30.02 28.58 13.89
C GLU A 1063 -31.07 27.66 14.56
N TRP A 1064 -30.99 27.46 15.88
CA TRP A 1064 -31.88 26.53 16.61
C TRP A 1064 -33.26 27.14 16.96
N PHE A 1065 -33.51 28.43 16.67
CA PHE A 1065 -34.74 29.13 17.07
C PHE A 1065 -35.74 29.43 15.94
N LEU A 1066 -35.80 28.58 14.90
CA LEU A 1066 -36.92 28.54 13.95
C LEU A 1066 -38.24 28.15 14.65
N ARG A 1067 -38.98 29.14 15.14
CA ARG A 1067 -40.32 28.97 15.72
C ARG A 1067 -41.33 28.60 14.62
N PRO A 1068 -42.16 27.55 14.80
CA PRO A 1068 -43.26 27.25 13.89
C PRO A 1068 -44.21 28.45 13.75
N HIS A 1069 -44.56 28.80 12.52
CA HIS A 1069 -45.66 29.73 12.25
C HIS A 1069 -46.99 28.97 12.26
N GLN A 1070 -48.00 29.61 12.88
CA GLN A 1070 -49.44 29.41 12.64
C GLN A 1070 -49.98 27.97 12.68
N ILE A 1071 -50.50 27.58 13.86
CA ILE A 1071 -51.79 26.89 13.88
C ILE A 1071 -52.86 27.97 13.98
N VAL A 1072 -53.89 27.89 13.13
CA VAL A 1072 -55.04 28.79 13.14
C VAL A 1072 -56.17 28.14 13.95
N GLU A 1073 -56.62 28.81 15.00
CA GLU A 1073 -57.93 28.56 15.61
C GLU A 1073 -58.71 29.88 15.70
N GLU A 1074 -59.90 29.88 15.11
CA GLU A 1074 -60.93 30.91 15.23
C GLU A 1074 -62.17 30.30 15.95
N PRO A 1075 -63.11 31.11 16.47
CA PRO A 1075 -62.89 32.39 17.15
C PRO A 1075 -63.77 32.57 18.41
N ALA A 1076 -63.28 33.25 19.45
CA ALA A 1076 -64.15 33.81 20.49
C ALA A 1076 -63.57 35.08 21.17
N LYS A 1077 -64.34 36.17 21.01
CA LYS A 1077 -64.53 37.36 21.87
C LYS A 1077 -64.13 37.19 23.37
N GLU A 1078 -63.70 38.22 24.11
CA GLU A 1078 -63.80 39.68 23.90
C GLU A 1078 -62.85 40.49 24.84
N THR A 1079 -62.53 41.75 24.49
CA THR A 1079 -62.05 42.89 25.34
C THR A 1079 -60.75 42.79 26.18
N GLY A 1080 -60.02 43.92 26.32
CA GLY A 1080 -59.29 44.22 27.57
C GLY A 1080 -57.79 44.61 27.55
N THR A 1081 -57.40 45.65 26.81
CA THR A 1081 -56.27 46.59 27.07
C THR A 1081 -55.18 46.27 28.14
N GLU A 1082 -53.96 45.99 27.66
CA GLU A 1082 -52.73 46.82 27.83
C GLU A 1082 -51.82 46.83 29.10
N VAL A 1083 -50.53 47.13 28.85
CA VAL A 1083 -49.42 47.62 29.74
C VAL A 1083 -48.73 46.70 30.78
N GLU A 1084 -47.54 46.23 30.37
CA GLU A 1084 -46.21 46.22 31.07
C GLU A 1084 -45.96 45.68 32.51
N ARG A 1085 -45.28 44.52 32.54
CA ARG A 1085 -43.87 44.28 32.99
C ARG A 1085 -43.42 44.47 34.48
N PRO A 1086 -42.31 43.81 34.93
CA PRO A 1086 -42.38 43.01 36.18
C PRO A 1086 -41.22 43.18 37.20
N GLY A 1087 -41.31 42.47 38.35
CA GLY A 1087 -40.25 42.44 39.38
C GLY A 1087 -40.08 41.12 40.17
N ARG A 1088 -39.19 40.23 39.68
CA ARG A 1088 -38.37 39.15 40.33
C ARG A 1088 -38.93 38.24 41.47
N ARG A 1089 -38.43 36.99 41.49
CA ARG A 1089 -38.67 35.91 42.50
C ARG A 1089 -37.36 35.38 43.12
N ARG A 1090 -37.38 34.53 44.16
CA ARG A 1090 -36.17 34.05 44.89
C ARG A 1090 -36.27 32.64 45.53
N ARG A 1091 -35.21 31.82 45.40
CA ARG A 1091 -34.66 30.73 46.30
C ARG A 1091 -35.34 29.33 46.53
N ARG A 1092 -34.56 28.27 46.20
CA ARG A 1092 -34.07 27.08 47.01
C ARG A 1092 -35.03 26.05 47.70
N ASN A 1093 -34.85 24.71 47.46
CA ASN A 1093 -34.11 23.72 48.33
C ASN A 1093 -34.38 22.17 48.14
N ARG A 1094 -33.34 21.40 47.72
CA ARG A 1094 -32.71 20.14 48.28
C ARG A 1094 -33.48 19.01 49.04
N ARG A 1095 -33.38 17.72 48.58
CA ARG A 1095 -33.15 16.40 49.28
C ARG A 1095 -33.23 15.20 48.27
N GLN A 1096 -32.45 14.10 48.26
CA GLN A 1096 -32.25 12.88 49.13
C GLN A 1096 -33.41 11.84 49.15
N SER A 1097 -33.28 10.49 49.10
CA SER A 1097 -32.18 9.49 48.82
C SER A 1097 -32.73 8.01 48.84
N GLY A 1098 -32.06 6.98 48.26
CA GLY A 1098 -32.45 5.54 48.36
C GLY A 1098 -31.55 4.49 47.61
N ASP A 1099 -31.66 3.17 47.88
CA ASP A 1099 -30.76 2.05 47.44
C ASP A 1099 -31.48 0.67 47.23
N ARG A 1100 -30.79 -0.29 46.55
CA ARG A 1100 -30.92 -1.80 46.52
C ARG A 1100 -31.32 -2.55 45.22
N LYS A 1101 -30.99 -3.85 45.19
CA LYS A 1101 -30.87 -4.79 44.03
C LYS A 1101 -31.85 -5.99 44.08
N ALA A 1102 -32.05 -6.66 42.92
CA ALA A 1102 -31.78 -8.10 42.64
C ALA A 1102 -32.90 -9.04 42.08
N THR A 1103 -32.65 -9.55 40.86
CA THR A 1103 -32.81 -10.94 40.33
C THR A 1103 -34.15 -11.69 40.17
N GLN A 1104 -34.32 -12.25 38.94
CA GLN A 1104 -35.09 -13.46 38.51
C GLN A 1104 -36.64 -13.36 38.56
N GLU A 1105 -37.42 -14.13 37.79
CA GLU A 1105 -37.17 -15.40 37.04
C GLU A 1105 -37.90 -15.43 35.64
N GLU A 1106 -37.88 -16.55 34.91
CA GLU A 1106 -38.44 -16.75 33.55
C GLU A 1106 -39.96 -17.11 33.54
N VAL A 1107 -40.60 -17.20 32.33
CA VAL A 1107 -41.32 -18.40 31.81
C VAL A 1107 -42.28 -18.13 30.60
N LYS A 1108 -41.88 -18.65 29.42
CA LYS A 1108 -42.64 -19.38 28.35
C LYS A 1108 -43.82 -18.82 27.49
N THR A 1109 -43.82 -19.40 26.27
CA THR A 1109 -44.95 -19.93 25.42
C THR A 1109 -45.79 -19.04 24.47
N THR A 1110 -45.34 -19.02 23.20
CA THR A 1110 -46.04 -19.54 21.97
C THR A 1110 -47.53 -19.27 21.71
N GLY A 1111 -47.83 -18.85 20.47
CA GLY A 1111 -49.15 -19.01 19.83
C GLY A 1111 -49.20 -18.50 18.39
N GLU A 1112 -49.07 -19.37 17.40
CA GLU A 1112 -49.43 -19.06 15.99
C GLU A 1112 -50.95 -19.22 15.80
N PHE A 1113 -51.58 -18.40 14.94
CA PHE A 1113 -52.71 -18.86 14.11
C PHE A 1113 -52.93 -17.94 12.88
N SER A 1114 -53.55 -18.50 11.85
CA SER A 1114 -53.73 -17.92 10.51
C SER A 1114 -54.97 -17.03 10.34
N GLY A 1115 -54.90 -16.04 9.45
CA GLY A 1115 -56.08 -15.37 8.90
C GLY A 1115 -55.74 -14.36 7.80
N SER A 1116 -56.23 -14.56 6.58
CA SER A 1116 -56.06 -13.65 5.43
C SER A 1116 -57.37 -12.94 5.10
N PHE A 1117 -57.35 -11.60 5.02
CA PHE A 1117 -58.37 -10.78 4.36
C PHE A 1117 -57.73 -9.52 3.79
N GLU A 1118 -58.30 -9.00 2.70
CA GLU A 1118 -57.85 -7.80 1.97
C GLU A 1118 -58.69 -6.56 2.35
N ASP A 1119 -58.29 -5.41 1.79
CA ASP A 1119 -59.04 -4.16 1.61
C ASP A 1119 -59.35 -3.24 2.84
N ASP A 1120 -58.42 -2.29 3.01
CA ASP A 1120 -58.61 -0.86 2.68
C ASP A 1120 -58.83 0.21 3.79
N LEU A 1121 -58.31 1.41 3.51
CA LEU A 1121 -58.56 2.74 4.12
C LEU A 1121 -58.51 2.95 5.66
N GLY A 1122 -57.33 3.41 6.14
CA GLY A 1122 -57.25 4.81 6.63
C GLY A 1122 -56.81 5.14 8.07
N ILE A 1123 -56.17 6.32 8.18
CA ILE A 1123 -56.10 7.25 9.33
C ILE A 1123 -55.17 6.91 10.53
N ASN A 1124 -53.97 7.50 10.45
CA ASN A 1124 -53.26 8.33 11.46
C ASN A 1124 -53.09 7.90 12.93
N VAL A 1125 -51.80 7.76 13.30
CA VAL A 1125 -51.08 8.51 14.37
C VAL A 1125 -51.76 8.73 15.73
N VAL A 1126 -51.17 8.15 16.79
CA VAL A 1126 -50.83 8.88 18.04
C VAL A 1126 -49.49 8.38 18.61
N PHE A 1127 -48.49 9.27 18.72
CA PHE A 1127 -47.31 9.03 19.57
C PHE A 1127 -47.68 9.16 21.05
N ARG A 1128 -47.41 8.14 21.87
CA ARG A 1128 -47.46 8.26 23.35
C ARG A 1128 -46.08 8.59 23.91
N LYS A 1129 -45.92 9.84 24.33
CA LYS A 1129 -44.76 10.38 25.04
C LYS A 1129 -44.90 10.16 26.55
N ARG A 1130 -44.05 9.31 27.14
CA ARG A 1130 -43.78 9.09 28.58
C ARG A 1130 -42.52 8.24 28.71
N ASP A 1131 -41.65 8.42 29.71
CA ASP A 1131 -41.45 9.54 30.66
C ASP A 1131 -39.94 9.66 30.92
#